data_AF-C0BXV4-F1
#
_entry.id   AF-C0BXV4-F1
#
_cell.length_a   1.000
_cell.length_b   1.000
_cell.length_c   1.000
_cell.angle_alpha   90.00
_cell.angle_beta   90.00
_cell.angle_gamma   90.00
#
_symmetry.space_group_name_H-M   'P 1'
#
loop_
_entity.id
_entity.type
_entity.pdbx_description
1 polymer ?
#
loop_
_entity_poly.entity_id
_entity_poly.type
_entity_poly.pdbx_seq_one_letter_code
_entity_poly.pdbx_strand_id
1 'polypeptide(L)'
;MGRRKKKAAAAVTALLITAGFVVWFLAGRSEAVFREEDAVHIDPDKIEQSTLIVGTHLIYLGSITDKLYETAAASAEESGQTDIYYRSELGDGRWYAVNDAGSLEDISEKGKEIPKSRIKSLFLTHHTKSDGYTYRLKDNKRVSVYEINSPYDLEGMKELSALSRQKELNGKGAEVFQAKVKNKVTKWCDKSLDKLQKETVRLRTAGADAEWLDMLDKAMGKVDDLRRHEVYKKVDQKVQKLLDDEDGADAGYNEALSGTLTELSDRLAETDGNMLNTDPEAIEEEEESGDEPEEEEPDNEPEEEEEFEITVMAEMESELIWQYIQDPDDRILTDMVTLQHIMDGVSTVPGEEAEFLKNKLIPAAEAAYARNPTEAAENELEYYRSEWNLRENGTEESGQELRQMYDEKAELEEKRLAALDEEDLTEAKRIEALIDVKSKEILDREDAISRETASLIKQKTGLEAELSGTGTEEEKEKIQNEIDKLDSRIAALGAGVDEGTSTARIQKMAEEAAEAMEEGADGAARAAEAVDGIEALCGSNPELAGSSLRNLYEKMAAKKYLDDTKIYDSILDSIETALAENMTVLDGEIDEKEAVQIMEETAGKDKMAALMGLSMFVEQTADAGLENLLEGKAKAWAGEEDAYVFARLSGTAGIRYAPADVTARYASVRYVFNDNKKRATLASRKTYYQFTAFQSSVIRGPEEQKEKLSFAAGFKGTVYIPEDYVKQEFGCEVYDIPGTGYCILIDQDITDKAAEVCDALLEKGE
;
A
#
# COMPACT_ATOMS: atom_id res chain seq x y z
N MET A 1 17.72 11.96 -21.78
CA MET A 1 17.77 12.14 -20.32
C MET A 1 18.32 10.84 -19.71
N GLY A 2 19.43 10.86 -18.97
CA GLY A 2 20.05 9.64 -18.45
C GLY A 2 19.22 8.94 -17.37
N ARG A 3 19.35 7.61 -17.24
CA ARG A 3 18.59 6.76 -16.28
C ARG A 3 18.64 7.28 -14.83
N ARG A 4 19.77 7.88 -14.41
CA ARG A 4 19.93 8.54 -13.09
C ARG A 4 19.11 9.83 -12.92
N LYS A 5 19.00 10.65 -13.97
CA LYS A 5 18.22 11.91 -13.95
C LYS A 5 16.70 11.68 -13.91
N LYS A 6 16.23 10.52 -14.40
CA LYS A 6 14.81 10.12 -14.33
C LYS A 6 14.40 9.61 -12.94
N LYS A 7 15.27 8.85 -12.26
CA LYS A 7 15.03 8.38 -10.88
C LYS A 7 15.03 9.52 -9.86
N ALA A 8 15.97 10.47 -9.99
CA ALA A 8 16.02 11.64 -9.11
C ALA A 8 14.79 12.55 -9.28
N ALA A 9 14.31 12.76 -10.52
CA ALA A 9 13.09 13.52 -10.77
C ALA A 9 11.84 12.87 -10.14
N ALA A 10 11.69 11.55 -10.20
CA ALA A 10 10.56 10.84 -9.58
C ALA A 10 10.59 10.90 -8.03
N ALA A 11 11.78 10.75 -7.43
CA ALA A 11 11.95 10.85 -5.98
C ALA A 11 11.66 12.26 -5.44
N VAL A 12 12.00 13.31 -6.22
CA VAL A 12 11.68 14.69 -5.82
C VAL A 12 10.19 14.99 -5.99
N THR A 13 9.51 14.44 -6.99
CA THR A 13 8.04 14.57 -7.12
C THR A 13 7.30 13.96 -5.92
N ALA A 14 7.72 12.79 -5.43
CA ALA A 14 7.15 12.18 -4.21
C ALA A 14 7.41 13.03 -2.95
N LEU A 15 8.58 13.66 -2.84
CA LEU A 15 8.98 14.49 -1.69
C LEU A 15 8.34 15.88 -1.66
N LEU A 16 8.01 16.44 -2.83
CA LEU A 16 7.25 17.68 -2.97
C LEU A 16 5.83 17.54 -2.41
N ILE A 17 5.29 16.32 -2.36
CA ILE A 17 3.95 16.01 -1.88
C ILE A 17 3.94 15.74 -0.36
N THR A 18 4.99 15.12 0.20
CA THR A 18 5.08 14.79 1.64
C THR A 18 5.62 15.93 2.52
N ALA A 19 6.41 16.85 1.98
CA ALA A 19 7.07 17.94 2.73
C ALA A 19 6.11 18.98 3.35
N GLY A 20 4.86 19.08 2.86
CA GLY A 20 3.93 20.14 3.21
C GLY A 20 3.18 19.99 4.55
N PHE A 21 3.02 18.77 5.09
CA PHE A 21 2.02 18.54 6.14
C PHE A 21 2.51 17.90 7.45
N VAL A 22 3.69 17.27 7.52
CA VAL A 22 4.20 16.73 8.80
C VAL A 22 4.45 17.85 9.83
N VAL A 23 4.80 19.06 9.37
CA VAL A 23 5.04 20.22 10.25
C VAL A 23 3.75 20.71 10.94
N TRP A 24 2.56 20.39 10.42
CA TRP A 24 1.30 20.89 10.99
C TRP A 24 0.67 19.94 12.02
N PHE A 25 0.94 18.63 11.95
CA PHE A 25 0.37 17.64 12.89
C PHE A 25 1.15 17.46 14.21
N LEU A 26 2.37 18.00 14.32
CA LEU A 26 3.17 18.03 15.56
C LEU A 26 3.17 19.40 16.26
N ALA A 27 2.25 20.31 15.91
CA ALA A 27 2.12 21.59 16.60
C ALA A 27 1.45 21.42 17.99
N GLY A 28 2.19 20.82 18.93
CA GLY A 28 1.69 20.49 20.25
C GLY A 28 2.80 20.31 21.28
N ARG A 29 3.38 21.44 21.72
CA ARG A 29 4.23 21.59 22.93
C ARG A 29 5.53 20.78 22.95
N SER A 30 6.60 21.33 22.37
CA SER A 30 7.97 20.96 22.75
C SER A 30 8.71 22.13 23.42
N GLU A 31 9.26 21.87 24.61
CA GLU A 31 10.17 22.75 25.36
C GLU A 31 11.58 22.12 25.40
N ALA A 32 11.95 21.36 24.37
CA ALA A 32 13.33 20.89 24.16
C ALA A 32 14.10 21.99 23.42
N VAL A 33 14.98 22.70 24.13
CA VAL A 33 15.74 23.81 23.58
C VAL A 33 16.91 23.28 22.75
N PHE A 34 16.84 23.44 21.43
CA PHE A 34 17.96 23.20 20.52
C PHE A 34 19.24 23.89 21.00
N ARG A 35 20.33 23.13 21.13
CA ARG A 35 21.63 23.63 21.59
C ARG A 35 22.48 24.06 20.39
N GLU A 36 22.51 25.36 20.10
CA GLU A 36 23.31 25.93 18.99
C GLU A 36 24.80 25.56 19.06
N GLU A 37 25.34 25.32 20.26
CA GLU A 37 26.74 24.94 20.48
C GLU A 37 27.12 23.57 19.90
N ASP A 38 26.15 22.72 19.62
CA ASP A 38 26.34 21.40 19.01
C ASP A 38 26.22 21.40 17.48
N ALA A 39 25.82 22.54 16.90
CA ALA A 39 25.65 22.70 15.47
C ALA A 39 26.80 23.49 14.82
N VAL A 40 26.90 23.35 13.50
CA VAL A 40 27.86 24.09 12.67
C VAL A 40 27.18 24.75 11.49
N HIS A 41 27.82 25.79 10.97
CA HIS A 41 27.47 26.37 9.67
C HIS A 41 28.34 25.75 8.57
N ILE A 42 27.74 25.48 7.41
CA ILE A 42 28.41 24.84 6.29
C ILE A 42 28.78 25.83 5.18
N ASP A 43 29.61 25.34 4.26
CA ASP A 43 29.83 25.99 2.96
C ASP A 43 28.84 25.40 1.94
N PRO A 44 27.82 26.16 1.48
CA PRO A 44 26.76 25.64 0.62
C PRO A 44 27.24 25.09 -0.71
N ASP A 45 28.45 25.45 -1.16
CA ASP A 45 29.03 25.00 -2.43
C ASP A 45 29.75 23.65 -2.34
N LYS A 46 30.16 23.25 -1.12
CA LYS A 46 30.87 21.99 -0.86
C LYS A 46 29.97 20.80 -0.62
N ILE A 47 28.68 21.04 -0.45
CA ILE A 47 27.68 19.96 -0.36
C ILE A 47 27.58 19.25 -1.72
N GLU A 48 27.13 18.00 -1.75
CA GLU A 48 26.88 17.34 -3.02
C GLU A 48 25.52 17.76 -3.61
N GLN A 49 25.32 17.50 -4.90
CA GLN A 49 24.01 17.68 -5.52
C GLN A 49 23.07 16.56 -5.06
N SER A 50 21.77 16.78 -5.22
CA SER A 50 20.72 15.88 -4.75
C SER A 50 20.72 15.73 -3.22
N THR A 51 21.03 16.81 -2.50
CA THR A 51 21.01 16.85 -1.03
C THR A 51 19.87 17.74 -0.53
N LEU A 52 19.10 17.21 0.40
CA LEU A 52 18.07 17.92 1.16
C LEU A 52 18.65 18.48 2.45
N ILE A 53 18.11 19.61 2.90
CA ILE A 53 18.24 20.09 4.27
C ILE A 53 16.85 20.02 4.89
N VAL A 54 16.71 19.21 5.94
CA VAL A 54 15.49 19.05 6.74
C VAL A 54 15.88 19.28 8.20
N GLY A 55 15.32 20.31 8.83
CA GLY A 55 15.70 20.70 10.18
C GLY A 55 17.19 20.99 10.28
N THR A 56 17.90 20.23 11.12
CA THR A 56 19.35 20.36 11.34
C THR A 56 20.18 19.34 10.53
N HIS A 57 19.56 18.57 9.63
CA HIS A 57 20.20 17.48 8.89
C HIS A 57 20.39 17.83 7.42
N LEU A 58 21.53 17.44 6.86
CA LEU A 58 21.72 17.30 5.41
C LEU A 58 21.57 15.84 5.01
N ILE A 59 20.73 15.55 4.02
CA ILE A 59 20.43 14.18 3.61
C ILE A 59 20.58 14.06 2.10
N TYR A 60 21.53 13.26 1.64
CA TYR A 60 21.57 12.86 0.23
C TYR A 60 20.33 12.03 -0.11
N LEU A 61 19.59 12.45 -1.14
CA LEU A 61 18.29 11.90 -1.49
C LEU A 61 18.32 10.39 -1.77
N GLY A 62 19.41 9.89 -2.36
CA GLY A 62 19.58 8.45 -2.60
C GLY A 62 19.99 7.63 -1.37
N SER A 63 20.00 8.24 -0.19
CA SER A 63 20.34 7.60 1.09
C SER A 63 19.36 7.97 2.21
N ILE A 64 18.23 8.54 1.84
CA ILE A 64 17.13 8.78 2.78
C ILE A 64 16.53 7.44 3.20
N THR A 65 16.26 7.31 4.49
CA THR A 65 15.42 6.24 5.07
C THR A 65 14.34 6.91 5.91
N ASP A 66 13.26 6.20 6.21
CA ASP A 66 12.15 6.73 6.99
C ASP A 66 12.63 7.22 8.36
N LYS A 67 13.44 6.41 9.06
CA LYS A 67 14.01 6.79 10.35
C LYS A 67 14.88 8.04 10.29
N LEU A 68 15.67 8.18 9.23
CA LEU A 68 16.52 9.35 9.04
C LEU A 68 15.69 10.61 8.77
N TYR A 69 14.62 10.49 7.98
CA TYR A 69 13.70 11.59 7.72
C TYR A 69 12.95 12.00 8.99
N GLU A 70 12.40 11.05 9.75
CA GLU A 70 11.75 11.30 11.04
C GLU A 70 12.69 12.03 12.01
N THR A 71 13.93 11.55 12.15
CA THR A 71 14.94 12.17 13.02
C THR A 71 15.24 13.60 12.58
N ALA A 72 15.33 13.83 11.27
CA ALA A 72 15.57 15.15 10.72
C ALA A 72 14.37 16.09 10.92
N ALA A 73 13.15 15.61 10.70
CA ALA A 73 11.91 16.34 10.90
C ALA A 73 11.71 16.73 12.37
N ALA A 74 11.95 15.82 13.31
CA ALA A 74 11.94 16.11 14.74
C ALA A 74 12.93 17.25 15.09
N SER A 75 14.12 17.24 14.49
CA SER A 75 15.10 18.32 14.69
C SER A 75 14.67 19.67 14.09
N ALA A 76 13.77 19.68 13.10
CA ALA A 76 13.22 20.89 12.52
C ALA A 76 12.29 21.61 13.51
N GLU A 77 11.49 20.85 14.26
CA GLU A 77 10.63 21.37 15.32
C GLU A 77 11.47 21.96 16.47
N GLU A 78 12.46 21.20 16.95
CA GLU A 78 13.34 21.62 18.06
C GLU A 78 14.15 22.88 17.75
N SER A 79 14.67 22.98 16.51
CA SER A 79 15.50 24.11 16.09
C SER A 79 14.69 25.29 15.53
N GLY A 80 13.40 25.10 15.26
CA GLY A 80 12.57 26.04 14.51
C GLY A 80 12.96 26.19 13.03
N GLN A 81 13.81 25.31 12.48
CA GLN A 81 14.21 25.31 11.07
C GLN A 81 13.24 24.48 10.22
N THR A 82 12.03 24.99 10.03
CA THR A 82 10.93 24.29 9.32
C THR A 82 10.99 24.38 7.79
N ASP A 83 11.83 25.26 7.24
CA ASP A 83 12.04 25.35 5.79
C ASP A 83 12.89 24.17 5.30
N ILE A 84 12.41 23.44 4.28
CA ILE A 84 13.16 22.39 3.59
C ILE A 84 13.85 22.99 2.36
N TYR A 85 15.15 22.74 2.24
CA TYR A 85 15.95 23.21 1.12
C TYR A 85 16.51 22.04 0.32
N TYR A 86 16.62 22.21 -0.99
CA TYR A 86 17.13 21.18 -1.89
C TYR A 86 18.21 21.73 -2.81
N ARG A 87 19.34 21.02 -2.86
CA ARG A 87 20.41 21.28 -3.83
C ARG A 87 20.17 20.48 -5.09
N SER A 88 19.51 21.11 -6.05
CA SER A 88 18.97 20.43 -7.24
C SER A 88 20.02 20.15 -8.31
N GLU A 89 20.09 18.91 -8.80
CA GLU A 89 20.85 18.58 -10.02
C GLU A 89 20.17 19.10 -11.30
N LEU A 90 18.86 19.39 -11.27
CA LEU A 90 18.12 19.99 -12.38
C LEU A 90 18.39 21.50 -12.50
N GLY A 91 18.75 22.14 -11.39
CA GLY A 91 19.15 23.53 -11.30
C GLY A 91 20.67 23.76 -11.37
N ASP A 92 21.44 22.76 -11.80
CA ASP A 92 22.92 22.78 -11.86
C ASP A 92 23.58 23.06 -10.49
N GLY A 93 23.03 22.47 -9.42
CA GLY A 93 23.53 22.58 -8.05
C GLY A 93 23.12 23.84 -7.30
N ARG A 94 22.14 24.59 -7.82
CA ARG A 94 21.47 25.69 -7.12
C ARG A 94 20.57 25.18 -5.99
N TRP A 95 20.33 26.04 -5.01
CA TRP A 95 19.48 25.76 -3.85
C TRP A 95 18.06 26.27 -4.08
N TYR A 96 17.06 25.47 -3.72
CA TYR A 96 15.64 25.79 -3.82
C TYR A 96 14.93 25.49 -2.51
N ALA A 97 13.86 26.22 -2.20
CA ALA A 97 12.96 25.86 -1.11
C ALA A 97 11.91 24.90 -1.65
N VAL A 98 11.64 23.82 -0.94
CA VAL A 98 10.77 22.71 -1.41
C VAL A 98 9.35 22.85 -0.88
N ASN A 99 9.16 23.55 0.25
CA ASN A 99 7.89 23.64 0.96
C ASN A 99 6.70 24.12 0.10
N ASP A 100 6.95 24.96 -0.91
CA ASP A 100 5.91 25.56 -1.77
C ASP A 100 6.03 25.15 -3.25
N ALA A 101 6.90 24.19 -3.58
CA ALA A 101 7.14 23.81 -4.96
C ALA A 101 6.02 22.88 -5.46
N GLY A 102 5.32 23.30 -6.52
CA GLY A 102 4.18 22.56 -7.08
C GLY A 102 4.55 21.73 -8.31
N SER A 103 5.78 21.87 -8.81
CA SER A 103 6.25 21.21 -10.02
C SER A 103 7.77 21.04 -10.07
N LEU A 104 8.23 20.17 -10.96
CA LEU A 104 9.66 20.00 -11.27
C LEU A 104 10.30 21.28 -11.84
N GLU A 105 9.52 22.20 -12.42
CA GLU A 105 10.06 23.47 -12.92
C GLU A 105 10.54 24.38 -11.78
N ASP A 106 9.89 24.32 -10.61
CA ASP A 106 10.15 25.18 -9.44
C ASP A 106 11.51 24.92 -8.79
N ILE A 107 12.10 23.75 -9.07
CA ILE A 107 13.41 23.30 -8.60
C ILE A 107 14.43 23.16 -9.73
N SER A 108 14.10 23.67 -10.92
CA SER A 108 14.95 23.64 -12.11
C SER A 108 15.62 25.00 -12.34
N GLU A 109 16.32 25.16 -13.47
CA GLU A 109 16.93 26.44 -13.83
C GLU A 109 15.96 27.63 -13.87
N LYS A 110 14.66 27.35 -14.09
CA LYS A 110 13.57 28.32 -14.15
C LYS A 110 12.98 28.67 -12.77
N GLY A 111 13.26 27.87 -11.75
CA GLY A 111 12.75 28.03 -10.39
C GLY A 111 13.39 29.19 -9.63
N LYS A 112 12.81 29.54 -8.47
CA LYS A 112 13.32 30.61 -7.61
C LYS A 112 14.46 30.11 -6.72
N GLU A 113 15.69 30.44 -7.10
CA GLU A 113 16.87 30.10 -6.30
C GLU A 113 16.87 30.80 -4.93
N ILE A 114 17.26 30.03 -3.90
CA ILE A 114 17.50 30.51 -2.55
C ILE A 114 18.95 31.02 -2.43
N PRO A 115 19.16 32.24 -1.88
CA PRO A 115 20.51 32.77 -1.69
C PRO A 115 21.35 31.86 -0.79
N LYS A 116 22.59 31.58 -1.19
CA LYS A 116 23.56 30.80 -0.38
C LYS A 116 23.77 31.35 1.03
N SER A 117 23.57 32.65 1.24
CA SER A 117 23.63 33.27 2.58
C SER A 117 22.56 32.72 3.53
N ARG A 118 21.38 32.35 3.02
CA ARG A 118 20.32 31.72 3.79
C ARG A 118 20.75 30.32 4.23
N ILE A 119 21.28 29.50 3.30
CA ILE A 119 21.79 28.16 3.61
C ILE A 119 22.94 28.22 4.61
N LYS A 120 23.86 29.18 4.45
CA LYS A 120 25.00 29.37 5.36
C LYS A 120 24.59 29.81 6.77
N SER A 121 23.40 30.39 6.95
CA SER A 121 22.88 30.79 8.27
C SER A 121 22.22 29.65 9.05
N LEU A 122 21.96 28.50 8.42
CA LEU A 122 21.33 27.36 9.08
C LEU A 122 22.31 26.69 10.04
N PHE A 123 21.78 26.23 11.17
CA PHE A 123 22.48 25.40 12.13
C PHE A 123 22.30 23.93 11.76
N LEU A 124 23.40 23.24 11.45
CA LEU A 124 23.37 21.87 10.97
C LEU A 124 24.22 20.98 11.88
N THR A 125 23.67 19.82 12.25
CA THR A 125 24.28 18.88 13.21
C THR A 125 24.79 17.62 12.51
N HIS A 126 24.10 17.16 11.47
CA HIS A 126 24.40 15.89 10.81
C HIS A 126 24.38 16.02 9.27
N HIS A 127 25.14 15.14 8.61
CA HIS A 127 25.16 15.01 7.17
C HIS A 127 25.22 13.55 6.77
N THR A 128 24.15 13.06 6.16
CA THR A 128 24.09 11.77 5.47
C THR A 128 24.49 11.95 4.02
N LYS A 129 25.64 11.42 3.64
CA LYS A 129 26.24 11.63 2.30
C LYS A 129 25.78 10.56 1.31
N SER A 130 26.22 10.67 0.05
CA SER A 130 25.98 9.68 -1.01
C SER A 130 26.63 8.31 -0.80
N ASP A 131 27.57 8.20 0.13
CA ASP A 131 28.05 6.90 0.65
C ASP A 131 27.03 6.23 1.60
N GLY A 132 25.97 6.96 1.93
CA GLY A 132 24.87 6.58 2.80
C GLY A 132 25.23 6.53 4.29
N TYR A 133 26.32 7.19 4.69
CA TYR A 133 26.70 7.34 6.09
C TYR A 133 26.28 8.67 6.66
N THR A 134 25.75 8.63 7.87
CA THR A 134 25.49 9.81 8.68
C THR A 134 26.74 10.20 9.46
N TYR A 135 27.16 11.46 9.30
CA TYR A 135 28.27 12.06 10.00
C TYR A 135 27.77 13.19 10.89
N ARG A 136 28.20 13.20 12.14
CA ARG A 136 28.06 14.38 13.00
C ARG A 136 29.01 15.46 12.49
N LEU A 137 28.50 16.62 12.13
CA LEU A 137 29.27 17.65 11.44
C LEU A 137 30.30 18.35 12.34
N LYS A 138 30.04 18.43 13.65
CA LYS A 138 30.90 19.10 14.63
C LYS A 138 32.31 18.49 14.71
N ASP A 139 32.41 17.17 14.65
CA ASP A 139 33.66 16.41 14.75
C ASP A 139 33.94 15.51 13.53
N ASN A 140 33.02 15.48 12.57
CA ASN A 140 33.02 14.61 11.39
C ASN A 140 33.12 13.11 11.77
N LYS A 141 32.59 12.72 12.94
CA LYS A 141 32.51 11.33 13.37
C LYS A 141 31.30 10.65 12.73
N ARG A 142 31.50 9.44 12.19
CA ARG A 142 30.40 8.61 11.70
C ARG A 142 29.54 8.16 12.88
N VAL A 143 28.22 8.29 12.73
CA VAL A 143 27.21 7.93 13.75
C VAL A 143 26.10 7.12 13.10
N SER A 144 25.52 6.19 13.84
CA SER A 144 24.26 5.54 13.45
C SER A 144 23.10 6.51 13.66
N VAL A 145 22.07 6.44 12.83
CA VAL A 145 20.85 7.27 12.98
C VAL A 145 20.15 6.95 14.31
N TYR A 146 20.15 5.68 14.71
CA TYR A 146 19.60 5.22 15.99
C TYR A 146 20.39 5.70 17.22
N GLU A 147 21.59 6.24 17.03
CA GLU A 147 22.44 6.80 18.10
C GLU A 147 22.37 8.33 18.19
N ILE A 148 21.65 9.00 17.28
CA ILE A 148 21.53 10.47 17.30
C ILE A 148 20.80 10.90 18.58
N ASN A 149 19.71 10.20 18.92
CA ASN A 149 18.95 10.38 20.15
C ASN A 149 19.08 9.10 21.00
N SER A 150 20.25 8.94 21.64
CA SER A 150 20.55 7.74 22.42
C SER A 150 19.58 7.60 23.60
N PRO A 151 18.95 6.42 23.80
CA PRO A 151 18.06 6.22 24.93
C PRO A 151 18.78 6.30 26.29
N TYR A 152 20.10 6.20 26.30
CA TYR A 152 20.91 6.30 27.52
C TYR A 152 21.18 7.74 27.98
N ASP A 153 20.90 8.74 27.14
CA ASP A 153 21.00 10.15 27.53
C ASP A 153 19.69 10.62 28.18
N LEU A 154 19.50 10.24 29.44
CA LEU A 154 18.30 10.60 30.20
C LEU A 154 18.15 12.12 30.36
N GLU A 155 19.26 12.88 30.38
CA GLU A 155 19.18 14.35 30.51
C GLU A 155 18.68 15.01 29.22
N GLY A 156 18.93 14.39 28.06
CA GLY A 156 18.45 14.83 26.75
C GLY A 156 17.07 14.29 26.35
N MET A 157 16.48 13.39 27.15
CA MET A 157 15.21 12.74 26.84
C MET A 157 14.02 13.70 27.01
N LYS A 158 13.18 13.82 25.98
CA LYS A 158 12.06 14.78 25.96
C LYS A 158 10.97 14.41 26.97
N GLU A 159 10.75 13.11 27.13
CA GLU A 159 9.80 12.50 28.04
C GLU A 159 10.10 12.85 29.51
N LEU A 160 11.34 13.24 29.81
CA LEU A 160 11.79 13.64 31.15
C LEU A 160 11.88 15.16 31.31
N SER A 161 11.40 15.95 30.35
CA SER A 161 11.55 17.41 30.35
C SER A 161 10.92 18.07 31.59
N ALA A 162 9.78 17.55 32.07
CA ALA A 162 9.13 18.04 33.28
C ALA A 162 10.00 17.82 34.53
N LEU A 163 10.62 16.64 34.65
CA LEU A 163 11.55 16.35 35.76
C LEU A 163 12.88 17.08 35.62
N SER A 164 13.36 17.31 34.39
CA SER A 164 14.58 18.07 34.13
C SER A 164 14.44 19.51 34.64
N ARG A 165 13.30 20.16 34.38
CA ARG A 165 12.97 21.48 34.94
C ARG A 165 12.94 21.47 36.47
N GLN A 166 12.38 20.43 37.10
CA GLN A 166 12.35 20.32 38.56
C GLN A 166 13.76 20.16 39.13
N LYS A 167 14.59 19.30 38.53
CA LYS A 167 16.01 19.14 38.89
C LYS A 167 16.75 20.47 38.82
N GLU A 168 16.55 21.27 37.79
CA GLU A 168 17.19 22.60 37.67
C GLU A 168 16.69 23.60 38.72
N LEU A 169 15.39 23.59 39.03
CA LEU A 169 14.77 24.55 39.95
C LEU A 169 15.08 24.26 41.43
N ASN A 170 15.00 22.99 41.84
CA ASN A 170 15.04 22.59 43.24
C ASN A 170 15.85 21.31 43.52
N GLY A 171 16.45 20.70 42.49
CA GLY A 171 17.28 19.49 42.62
C GLY A 171 16.49 18.19 42.76
N LYS A 172 15.15 18.22 42.77
CA LYS A 172 14.33 17.01 42.85
C LYS A 172 14.37 16.21 41.54
N GLY A 173 14.14 14.91 41.62
CA GLY A 173 14.16 14.01 40.45
C GLY A 173 15.56 13.68 39.92
N ALA A 174 16.63 14.23 40.51
CA ALA A 174 18.01 14.02 40.05
C ALA A 174 18.43 12.54 39.98
N GLU A 175 17.85 11.68 40.82
CA GLU A 175 18.12 10.25 40.85
C GLU A 175 17.56 9.48 39.64
N VAL A 176 16.53 9.99 38.96
CA VAL A 176 16.02 9.40 37.72
C VAL A 176 17.09 9.47 36.63
N PHE A 177 17.76 10.62 36.52
CA PHE A 177 18.84 10.85 35.55
C PHE A 177 20.14 10.07 35.85
N GLN A 178 20.22 9.42 37.02
CA GLN A 178 21.35 8.57 37.42
C GLN A 178 21.00 7.08 37.35
N ALA A 179 19.80 6.73 36.87
CA ALA A 179 19.34 5.35 36.79
C ALA A 179 20.26 4.53 35.89
N LYS A 180 20.65 3.33 36.38
CA LYS A 180 21.37 2.33 35.59
C LYS A 180 20.38 1.64 34.65
N VAL A 181 20.20 2.22 33.47
CA VAL A 181 19.24 1.74 32.46
C VAL A 181 19.81 0.67 31.52
N LYS A 182 21.12 0.43 31.55
CA LYS A 182 21.77 -0.65 30.79
C LYS A 182 21.59 -2.00 31.51
N ASN A 183 21.23 -3.01 30.76
CA ASN A 183 21.04 -4.41 31.18
C ASN A 183 21.50 -5.36 30.06
N LYS A 184 21.32 -6.67 30.25
CA LYS A 184 21.67 -7.70 29.27
C LYS A 184 20.98 -7.50 27.91
N VAL A 185 19.68 -7.23 27.91
CA VAL A 185 18.87 -7.03 26.68
C VAL A 185 19.36 -5.82 25.89
N THR A 186 19.51 -4.67 26.55
CA THR A 186 19.98 -3.43 25.91
C THR A 186 21.43 -3.55 25.41
N LYS A 187 22.31 -4.28 26.11
CA LYS A 187 23.67 -4.60 25.62
C LYS A 187 23.63 -5.50 24.38
N TRP A 188 22.72 -6.48 24.33
CA TRP A 188 22.51 -7.29 23.12
C TRP A 188 22.03 -6.41 21.97
N CYS A 189 21.05 -5.54 22.20
CA CYS A 189 20.55 -4.61 21.18
C CYS A 189 21.66 -3.71 20.62
N ASP A 190 22.53 -3.15 21.49
CA ASP A 190 23.69 -2.35 21.07
C ASP A 190 24.61 -3.13 20.10
N LYS A 191 24.90 -4.41 20.42
CA LYS A 191 25.72 -5.28 19.56
C LYS A 191 25.00 -5.62 18.24
N SER A 192 23.70 -5.91 18.31
CA SER A 192 22.86 -6.25 17.16
C SER A 192 22.74 -5.08 16.19
N LEU A 193 22.51 -3.86 16.69
CA LEU A 193 22.48 -2.63 15.88
C LEU A 193 23.82 -2.39 15.17
N ASP A 194 24.95 -2.56 15.87
CA ASP A 194 26.27 -2.44 15.25
C ASP A 194 26.50 -3.49 14.15
N LYS A 195 26.06 -4.74 14.37
CA LYS A 195 26.16 -5.82 13.37
C LYS A 195 25.30 -5.54 12.14
N LEU A 196 24.01 -5.21 12.31
CA LEU A 196 23.10 -4.87 11.23
C LEU A 196 23.59 -3.64 10.44
N GLN A 197 24.12 -2.64 11.14
CA GLN A 197 24.70 -1.46 10.51
C GLN A 197 25.92 -1.82 9.67
N LYS A 198 26.77 -2.76 10.10
CA LYS A 198 27.92 -3.26 9.32
C LYS A 198 27.47 -4.08 8.10
N GLU A 199 26.42 -4.88 8.22
CA GLU A 199 25.86 -5.62 7.08
C GLU A 199 25.24 -4.70 6.04
N THR A 200 24.48 -3.68 6.48
CA THR A 200 23.94 -2.62 5.62
C THR A 200 25.04 -1.97 4.78
N VAL A 201 26.21 -1.72 5.40
CA VAL A 201 27.39 -1.21 4.71
C VAL A 201 27.95 -2.16 3.68
N ARG A 202 28.15 -3.41 4.09
CA ARG A 202 28.73 -4.44 3.24
C ARG A 202 27.89 -4.60 1.98
N LEU A 203 26.58 -4.74 2.15
CA LEU A 203 25.61 -4.94 1.07
C LEU A 203 25.49 -3.72 0.18
N ARG A 204 25.39 -2.51 0.74
CA ARG A 204 25.36 -1.27 -0.05
C ARG A 204 26.62 -1.10 -0.89
N THR A 205 27.79 -1.43 -0.34
CA THR A 205 29.07 -1.37 -1.08
C THR A 205 29.14 -2.43 -2.19
N ALA A 206 28.50 -3.58 -1.97
CA ALA A 206 28.38 -4.64 -2.97
C ALA A 206 27.33 -4.34 -4.06
N GLY A 207 26.53 -3.27 -3.90
CA GLY A 207 25.46 -2.92 -4.83
C GLY A 207 24.24 -3.83 -4.68
N ALA A 208 23.94 -4.28 -3.47
CA ALA A 208 22.76 -5.08 -3.15
C ALA A 208 21.44 -4.37 -3.49
N ASP A 209 20.36 -5.16 -3.52
CA ASP A 209 19.01 -4.66 -3.77
C ASP A 209 18.60 -3.60 -2.74
N ALA A 210 17.82 -2.61 -3.18
CA ALA A 210 17.28 -1.58 -2.31
C ALA A 210 16.32 -2.16 -1.27
N GLU A 211 15.54 -3.18 -1.62
CA GLU A 211 14.61 -3.86 -0.70
C GLU A 211 15.35 -4.54 0.46
N TRP A 212 16.54 -5.10 0.21
CA TRP A 212 17.36 -5.68 1.28
C TRP A 212 17.88 -4.63 2.25
N LEU A 213 18.25 -3.46 1.73
CA LEU A 213 18.71 -2.35 2.57
C LEU A 213 17.55 -1.75 3.39
N ASP A 214 16.34 -1.73 2.83
CA ASP A 214 15.12 -1.33 3.54
C ASP A 214 14.80 -2.31 4.68
N MET A 215 14.84 -3.62 4.41
CA MET A 215 14.59 -4.63 5.45
C MET A 215 15.61 -4.58 6.58
N LEU A 216 16.88 -4.24 6.31
CA LEU A 216 17.87 -4.02 7.35
C LEU A 216 17.61 -2.76 8.19
N ASP A 217 17.09 -1.69 7.58
CA ASP A 217 16.69 -0.48 8.31
C ASP A 217 15.49 -0.78 9.21
N LYS A 218 14.47 -1.49 8.70
CA LYS A 218 13.33 -1.96 9.50
C LYS A 218 13.77 -2.85 10.67
N ALA A 219 14.67 -3.81 10.42
CA ALA A 219 15.22 -4.67 11.46
C ALA A 219 15.98 -3.87 12.54
N MET A 220 16.78 -2.87 12.15
CA MET A 220 17.42 -1.96 13.10
C MET A 220 16.39 -1.14 13.89
N GLY A 221 15.29 -0.72 13.26
CA GLY A 221 14.14 -0.09 13.91
C GLY A 221 13.59 -0.93 15.05
N LYS A 222 13.22 -2.19 14.78
CA LYS A 222 12.67 -3.11 15.79
C LYS A 222 13.63 -3.39 16.95
N VAL A 223 14.93 -3.52 16.66
CA VAL A 223 15.96 -3.70 17.69
C VAL A 223 16.13 -2.43 18.54
N ASP A 224 16.08 -1.24 17.93
CA ASP A 224 16.13 0.02 18.67
C ASP A 224 14.87 0.23 19.52
N ASP A 225 13.70 -0.17 19.03
CA ASP A 225 12.44 -0.10 19.79
C ASP A 225 12.48 -1.02 21.00
N LEU A 226 13.02 -2.24 20.88
CA LEU A 226 13.28 -3.13 22.03
C LEU A 226 14.23 -2.47 23.03
N ARG A 227 15.34 -1.90 22.54
CA ARG A 227 16.32 -1.19 23.37
C ARG A 227 15.69 -0.02 24.13
N ARG A 228 14.84 0.76 23.47
CA ARG A 228 14.13 1.92 24.04
C ARG A 228 13.07 1.47 25.04
N HIS A 229 12.29 0.45 24.72
CA HIS A 229 11.28 -0.12 25.61
C HIS A 229 11.90 -0.51 26.95
N GLU A 230 13.03 -1.23 26.94
CA GLU A 230 13.76 -1.63 28.15
C GLU A 230 14.23 -0.44 28.99
N VAL A 231 14.74 0.61 28.34
CA VAL A 231 15.16 1.83 29.03
C VAL A 231 13.96 2.57 29.62
N TYR A 232 12.90 2.77 28.83
CA TYR A 232 11.68 3.44 29.29
C TYR A 232 11.05 2.69 30.46
N LYS A 233 11.00 1.35 30.41
CA LYS A 233 10.45 0.50 31.48
C LYS A 233 11.20 0.72 32.80
N LYS A 234 12.54 0.74 32.75
CA LYS A 234 13.37 1.01 33.94
C LYS A 234 13.19 2.44 34.48
N VAL A 235 13.08 3.42 33.59
CA VAL A 235 12.88 4.82 33.97
C VAL A 235 11.48 5.01 34.57
N ASP A 236 10.45 4.45 33.95
CA ASP A 236 9.06 4.49 34.40
C ASP A 236 8.92 3.91 35.81
N GLN A 237 9.45 2.70 36.05
CA GLN A 237 9.49 2.09 37.39
C GLN A 237 10.18 2.98 38.44
N LYS A 238 11.22 3.72 38.04
CA LYS A 238 11.93 4.64 38.94
C LYS A 238 11.12 5.89 39.25
N VAL A 239 10.43 6.45 38.25
CA VAL A 239 9.52 7.59 38.40
C VAL A 239 8.30 7.21 39.23
N GLN A 240 7.73 6.02 39.00
CA GLN A 240 6.61 5.47 39.75
C GLN A 240 6.96 5.32 41.24
N LYS A 241 8.12 4.73 41.56
CA LYS A 241 8.62 4.65 42.94
C LYS A 241 8.72 6.02 43.61
N LEU A 242 9.21 7.04 42.89
CA LEU A 242 9.29 8.40 43.41
C LEU A 242 7.92 9.03 43.67
N LEU A 243 6.93 8.72 42.84
CA LEU A 243 5.56 9.17 43.02
C LEU A 243 4.91 8.50 44.24
N ASP A 244 5.17 7.21 44.45
CA ASP A 244 4.65 6.43 45.58
C ASP A 244 5.32 6.82 46.92
N ASP A 245 6.61 7.19 46.89
CA ASP A 245 7.38 7.59 48.08
C ASP A 245 7.10 9.06 48.53
N GLU A 246 6.56 9.93 47.66
CA GLU A 246 6.23 11.32 48.00
C GLU A 246 4.92 11.41 48.82
N ASP A 247 5.01 11.06 50.11
CA ASP A 247 3.96 11.26 51.11
C ASP A 247 3.86 12.77 51.51
N GLY A 248 3.33 13.57 50.59
CA GLY A 248 2.87 14.96 50.76
C GLY A 248 3.92 16.05 51.03
N ALA A 249 4.30 16.85 50.01
CA ALA A 249 4.65 18.28 50.21
C ALA A 249 4.78 19.20 48.97
N ASP A 250 4.78 18.74 47.71
CA ASP A 250 4.91 19.66 46.56
C ASP A 250 4.04 19.26 45.36
N ALA A 251 2.89 19.94 45.22
CA ALA A 251 1.95 19.71 44.13
C ALA A 251 2.59 19.85 42.74
N GLY A 252 3.58 20.75 42.58
CA GLY A 252 4.24 20.97 41.29
C GLY A 252 5.22 19.86 40.90
N TYR A 253 5.80 19.15 41.88
CA TYR A 253 6.68 18.02 41.61
C TYR A 253 5.89 16.74 41.36
N ASN A 254 4.80 16.49 42.10
CA ASN A 254 3.88 15.39 41.81
C ASN A 254 3.24 15.53 40.42
N GLU A 255 2.86 16.76 40.03
CA GLU A 255 2.37 17.03 38.67
C GLU A 255 3.45 16.72 37.61
N ALA A 256 4.71 17.04 37.88
CA ALA A 256 5.82 16.71 36.98
C ALA A 256 6.07 15.19 36.88
N LEU A 257 6.01 14.46 38.00
CA LEU A 257 6.11 13.00 38.03
C LEU A 257 4.98 12.34 37.25
N SER A 258 3.71 12.70 37.53
CA SER A 258 2.56 12.14 36.81
C SER A 258 2.55 12.50 35.32
N GLY A 259 2.95 13.73 34.97
CA GLY A 259 3.14 14.12 33.57
C GLY A 259 4.20 13.28 32.86
N THR A 260 5.32 13.03 33.54
CA THR A 260 6.41 12.18 33.02
C THR A 260 5.96 10.73 32.84
N LEU A 261 5.23 10.15 33.81
CA LEU A 261 4.68 8.80 33.67
C LEU A 261 3.72 8.69 32.49
N THR A 262 2.91 9.73 32.24
CA THR A 262 2.02 9.76 31.08
C THR A 262 2.82 9.76 29.78
N GLU A 263 3.86 10.59 29.67
CA GLU A 263 4.73 10.64 28.50
C GLU A 263 5.50 9.30 28.30
N LEU A 264 5.98 8.69 29.38
CA LEU A 264 6.66 7.38 29.33
C LEU A 264 5.70 6.24 28.97
N SER A 265 4.48 6.25 29.49
CA SER A 265 3.45 5.26 29.17
C SER A 265 3.08 5.29 27.68
N ASP A 266 2.94 6.49 27.11
CA ASP A 266 2.70 6.66 25.66
C ASP A 266 3.86 6.07 24.84
N ARG A 267 5.11 6.31 25.26
CA ARG A 267 6.30 5.75 24.59
C ARG A 267 6.43 4.25 24.76
N LEU A 268 6.12 3.72 25.95
CA LEU A 268 6.12 2.29 26.21
C LEU A 268 5.12 1.56 25.33
N ALA A 269 3.92 2.12 25.15
CA ALA A 269 2.90 1.56 24.27
C ALA A 269 3.33 1.60 22.79
N GLU A 270 4.02 2.68 22.36
CA GLU A 270 4.60 2.80 21.02
C GLU A 270 5.70 1.76 20.79
N THR A 271 6.68 1.66 21.69
CA THR A 271 7.79 0.71 21.54
C THR A 271 7.37 -0.74 21.75
N ASP A 272 6.44 -1.04 22.66
CA ASP A 272 5.83 -2.38 22.81
C ASP A 272 5.21 -2.87 21.49
N GLY A 273 4.57 -1.96 20.76
CA GLY A 273 3.93 -2.28 19.50
C GLY A 273 4.87 -2.57 18.35
N ASN A 274 6.13 -2.15 18.43
CA ASN A 274 7.06 -2.20 17.29
C ASN A 274 8.35 -2.97 17.61
N MET A 275 8.64 -3.22 18.88
CA MET A 275 9.88 -3.87 19.32
C MET A 275 10.03 -5.27 18.75
N LEU A 276 11.27 -5.68 18.55
CA LEU A 276 11.60 -7.06 18.20
C LEU A 276 11.10 -8.00 19.31
N ASN A 277 10.22 -8.94 18.96
CA ASN A 277 9.78 -9.96 19.91
C ASN A 277 10.90 -10.99 20.08
N THR A 278 11.50 -11.06 21.27
CA THR A 278 12.58 -12.00 21.57
C THR A 278 12.43 -12.52 22.98
N ASP A 279 12.73 -13.81 23.17
CA ASP A 279 12.82 -14.41 24.50
C ASP A 279 14.09 -13.89 25.20
N PRO A 280 13.97 -13.13 26.32
CA PRO A 280 15.12 -12.64 27.07
C PRO A 280 16.04 -13.76 27.57
N GLU A 281 15.51 -14.98 27.78
CA GLU A 281 16.28 -16.16 28.17
C GLU A 281 17.15 -16.69 27.02
N ALA A 282 16.73 -16.49 25.77
CA ALA A 282 17.48 -16.89 24.57
C ALA A 282 18.70 -15.99 24.30
N ILE A 283 18.82 -14.86 25.00
CA ILE A 283 19.99 -13.99 24.94
C ILE A 283 21.10 -14.63 25.80
N GLU A 284 22.22 -15.04 25.21
CA GLU A 284 23.35 -15.61 25.99
C GLU A 284 24.03 -14.55 26.88
N GLU A 285 24.37 -14.93 28.12
CA GLU A 285 25.31 -14.15 28.94
C GLU A 285 26.74 -14.44 28.49
N GLU A 286 27.39 -13.47 27.85
CA GLU A 286 28.84 -13.53 27.72
C GLU A 286 29.48 -13.20 29.07
N GLU A 287 30.21 -14.15 29.66
CA GLU A 287 31.09 -13.91 30.81
C GLU A 287 32.11 -12.82 30.45
N GLU A 288 31.82 -11.56 30.79
CA GLU A 288 32.79 -10.50 30.71
C GLU A 288 33.75 -10.68 31.90
N SER A 289 34.95 -11.18 31.63
CA SER A 289 35.99 -11.36 32.64
C SER A 289 36.45 -10.00 33.17
N GLY A 290 35.83 -9.52 34.25
CA GLY A 290 36.22 -8.29 34.92
C GLY A 290 35.17 -7.78 35.92
N ASP A 291 35.20 -8.34 37.13
CA ASP A 291 34.65 -7.84 38.40
C ASP A 291 33.68 -6.62 38.34
N GLU A 292 32.40 -6.86 38.61
CA GLU A 292 31.64 -6.16 39.66
C GLU A 292 30.39 -7.00 40.01
N PRO A 293 30.07 -7.20 41.31
CA PRO A 293 28.91 -8.00 41.69
C PRO A 293 27.63 -7.29 41.26
N GLU A 294 26.81 -7.99 40.47
CA GLU A 294 25.44 -7.58 40.16
C GLU A 294 24.66 -7.47 41.48
N GLU A 295 24.10 -6.30 41.76
CA GLU A 295 23.07 -6.20 42.80
C GLU A 295 21.90 -7.06 42.31
N GLU A 296 21.53 -8.07 43.10
CA GLU A 296 20.40 -8.97 42.84
C GLU A 296 19.21 -8.14 42.35
N GLU A 297 18.85 -8.29 41.07
CA GLU A 297 17.60 -7.76 40.55
C GLU A 297 16.49 -8.36 41.43
N PRO A 298 15.55 -7.56 41.96
CA PRO A 298 14.42 -8.14 42.67
C PRO A 298 13.72 -9.08 41.69
N ASP A 299 13.51 -10.33 42.11
CA ASP A 299 12.63 -11.29 41.44
C ASP A 299 11.33 -10.54 41.11
N ASN A 300 11.19 -10.09 39.85
CA ASN A 300 9.90 -9.68 39.34
C ASN A 300 9.13 -10.99 39.26
N GLU A 301 8.26 -11.23 40.26
CA GLU A 301 7.13 -12.13 40.05
C GLU A 301 6.50 -11.72 38.72
N PRO A 302 6.31 -12.65 37.76
CA PRO A 302 5.61 -12.31 36.53
C PRO A 302 4.25 -11.79 36.96
N GLU A 303 4.02 -10.49 36.81
CA GLU A 303 2.66 -9.98 36.73
C GLU A 303 1.98 -10.86 35.68
N GLU A 304 0.75 -11.29 35.95
CA GLU A 304 -0.07 -11.98 34.96
C GLU A 304 -0.29 -10.96 33.81
N GLU A 305 0.69 -10.84 32.92
CA GLU A 305 0.58 -10.15 31.65
C GLU A 305 -0.55 -10.89 30.94
N GLU A 306 -1.66 -10.19 30.68
CA GLU A 306 -2.64 -10.69 29.73
C GLU A 306 -1.86 -11.11 28.49
N GLU A 307 -1.88 -12.40 28.19
CA GLU A 307 -1.09 -13.02 27.13
C GLU A 307 -1.63 -12.47 25.79
N PHE A 308 -1.13 -11.30 25.39
CA PHE A 308 -1.63 -10.59 24.22
C PHE A 308 -1.07 -11.26 22.97
N GLU A 309 -1.90 -12.02 22.27
CA GLU A 309 -1.52 -12.74 21.05
C GLU A 309 -0.85 -11.82 20.00
N ILE A 310 0.45 -12.04 19.81
CA ILE A 310 1.23 -11.55 18.66
C ILE A 310 0.81 -12.39 17.45
N THR A 311 0.71 -11.78 16.27
CA THR A 311 0.33 -12.52 15.06
C THR A 311 1.46 -13.40 14.57
N VAL A 312 1.13 -14.47 13.82
CA VAL A 312 2.13 -15.40 13.26
C VAL A 312 3.10 -14.67 12.34
N MET A 313 2.63 -13.69 11.57
CA MET A 313 3.49 -12.83 10.74
C MET A 313 4.51 -12.04 11.56
N ALA A 314 4.10 -11.44 12.69
CA ALA A 314 4.99 -10.66 13.54
C ALA A 314 6.01 -11.54 14.29
N GLU A 315 5.60 -12.74 14.72
CA GLU A 315 6.52 -13.74 15.26
C GLU A 315 7.54 -14.18 14.20
N MET A 316 7.10 -14.50 12.99
CA MET A 316 7.96 -14.93 11.88
C MET A 316 8.96 -13.83 11.50
N GLU A 317 8.53 -12.57 11.44
CA GLU A 317 9.40 -11.43 11.18
C GLU A 317 10.50 -11.32 12.24
N SER A 318 10.13 -11.41 13.52
CA SER A 318 11.08 -11.32 14.62
C SER A 318 12.09 -12.47 14.61
N GLU A 319 11.63 -13.68 14.31
CA GLU A 319 12.48 -14.86 14.16
C GLU A 319 13.48 -14.71 13.00
N LEU A 320 13.04 -14.22 11.84
CA LEU A 320 13.93 -13.99 10.70
C LEU A 320 14.99 -12.91 11.00
N ILE A 321 14.59 -11.81 11.65
CA ILE A 321 15.53 -10.76 12.09
C ILE A 321 16.56 -11.36 13.05
N TRP A 322 16.11 -12.14 14.03
CA TRP A 322 16.98 -12.77 15.01
C TRP A 322 17.97 -13.74 14.35
N GLN A 323 17.50 -14.62 13.46
CA GLN A 323 18.34 -15.53 12.69
C GLN A 323 19.40 -14.78 11.87
N TYR A 324 19.01 -13.70 11.21
CA TYR A 324 19.95 -12.87 10.45
C TYR A 324 20.99 -12.19 11.35
N ILE A 325 20.58 -11.70 12.52
CA ILE A 325 21.50 -11.13 13.51
C ILE A 325 22.49 -12.19 13.98
N GLN A 326 22.12 -13.47 14.07
CA GLN A 326 23.04 -14.52 14.47
C GLN A 326 23.99 -14.92 13.34
N ASP A 327 23.44 -15.31 12.20
CA ASP A 327 24.19 -15.79 11.03
C ASP A 327 23.68 -15.09 9.76
N PRO A 328 24.28 -13.95 9.37
CA PRO A 328 23.85 -13.20 8.20
C PRO A 328 23.94 -14.03 6.91
N ASP A 329 22.79 -14.40 6.36
CA ASP A 329 22.65 -15.11 5.09
C ASP A 329 21.68 -14.34 4.17
N ASP A 330 22.06 -14.20 2.91
CA ASP A 330 21.28 -13.52 1.87
C ASP A 330 19.90 -14.19 1.68
N ARG A 331 19.76 -15.49 1.94
CA ARG A 331 18.46 -16.21 1.89
C ARG A 331 17.49 -15.73 2.95
N ILE A 332 17.98 -15.40 4.14
CA ILE A 332 17.13 -14.87 5.22
C ILE A 332 16.63 -13.47 4.84
N LEU A 333 17.45 -12.66 4.16
CA LEU A 333 16.99 -11.37 3.62
C LEU A 333 15.92 -11.53 2.54
N THR A 334 16.08 -12.51 1.65
CA THR A 334 15.03 -12.84 0.68
C THR A 334 13.74 -13.24 1.40
N ASP A 335 13.83 -14.10 2.41
CA ASP A 335 12.69 -14.51 3.24
C ASP A 335 12.00 -13.32 3.94
N MET A 336 12.77 -12.38 4.46
CA MET A 336 12.26 -11.15 5.06
C MET A 336 11.51 -10.29 4.04
N VAL A 337 12.07 -10.10 2.84
CA VAL A 337 11.40 -9.35 1.75
C VAL A 337 10.12 -10.05 1.31
N THR A 338 10.15 -11.38 1.16
CA THR A 338 8.98 -12.17 0.78
C THR A 338 7.86 -12.05 1.83
N LEU A 339 8.20 -12.12 3.12
CA LEU A 339 7.25 -11.88 4.20
C LEU A 339 6.64 -10.48 4.11
N GLN A 340 7.47 -9.46 3.88
CA GLN A 340 7.00 -8.07 3.74
C GLN A 340 6.03 -7.91 2.58
N HIS A 341 6.32 -8.49 1.41
CA HIS A 341 5.42 -8.49 0.25
C HIS A 341 4.07 -9.13 0.57
N ILE A 342 4.07 -10.27 1.28
CA ILE A 342 2.84 -10.92 1.74
C ILE A 342 2.08 -10.01 2.71
N MET A 343 2.77 -9.39 3.69
CA MET A 343 2.16 -8.47 4.64
C MET A 343 1.52 -7.26 3.97
N ASP A 344 2.19 -6.68 2.97
CA ASP A 344 1.71 -5.51 2.22
C ASP A 344 0.66 -5.89 1.14
N GLY A 345 0.42 -7.19 0.94
CA GLY A 345 -0.41 -7.72 -0.13
C GLY A 345 0.06 -7.28 -1.52
N VAL A 346 1.38 -7.12 -1.67
CA VAL A 346 2.07 -6.86 -2.93
C VAL A 346 2.59 -8.20 -3.41
N SER A 347 2.30 -8.58 -4.66
CA SER A 347 2.88 -9.78 -5.26
C SER A 347 3.87 -9.39 -6.35
N THR A 348 5.15 -9.69 -6.12
CA THR A 348 6.25 -9.41 -7.05
C THR A 348 6.89 -10.69 -7.57
N VAL A 349 6.93 -11.73 -6.75
CA VAL A 349 7.47 -13.05 -7.06
C VAL A 349 6.50 -14.14 -6.59
N PRO A 350 5.32 -14.30 -7.24
CA PRO A 350 4.22 -15.12 -6.74
C PRO A 350 4.63 -16.56 -6.39
N GLY A 351 5.52 -17.18 -7.18
CA GLY A 351 6.01 -18.53 -6.90
C GLY A 351 6.82 -18.64 -5.62
N GLU A 352 7.73 -17.69 -5.35
CA GLU A 352 8.54 -17.68 -4.12
C GLU A 352 7.67 -17.35 -2.91
N GLU A 353 6.73 -16.42 -3.06
CA GLU A 353 5.75 -16.06 -2.03
C GLU A 353 4.82 -17.24 -1.68
N ALA A 354 4.33 -17.98 -2.69
CA ALA A 354 3.54 -19.19 -2.48
C ALA A 354 4.33 -20.29 -1.76
N GLU A 355 5.59 -20.51 -2.13
CA GLU A 355 6.46 -21.45 -1.42
C GLU A 355 6.69 -21.04 0.04
N PHE A 356 6.87 -19.74 0.29
CA PHE A 356 7.04 -19.21 1.64
C PHE A 356 5.78 -19.41 2.50
N LEU A 357 4.60 -19.10 1.94
CA LEU A 357 3.30 -19.34 2.60
C LEU A 357 3.14 -20.83 2.96
N LYS A 358 3.35 -21.70 1.98
CA LYS A 358 3.19 -23.16 2.13
C LYS A 358 4.15 -23.78 3.13
N ASN A 359 5.41 -23.36 3.12
CA ASN A 359 6.47 -24.02 3.88
C ASN A 359 6.75 -23.37 5.24
N LYS A 360 6.34 -22.11 5.46
CA LYS A 360 6.63 -21.37 6.70
C LYS A 360 5.39 -20.81 7.39
N LEU A 361 4.63 -19.92 6.75
CA LEU A 361 3.51 -19.22 7.42
C LEU A 361 2.33 -20.14 7.75
N ILE A 362 1.87 -20.96 6.79
CA ILE A 362 0.74 -21.88 7.02
C ILE A 362 1.08 -22.89 8.14
N PRO A 363 2.25 -23.58 8.11
CA PRO A 363 2.63 -24.48 9.21
C PRO A 363 2.75 -23.77 10.56
N ALA A 364 3.29 -22.54 10.59
CA ALA A 364 3.39 -21.76 11.82
C ALA A 364 2.00 -21.39 12.37
N ALA A 365 1.08 -20.99 11.49
CA ALA A 365 -0.31 -20.69 11.86
C ALA A 365 -1.09 -21.92 12.32
N GLU A 366 -0.89 -23.08 11.68
CA GLU A 366 -1.47 -24.35 12.13
C GLU A 366 -0.95 -24.73 13.54
N ALA A 367 0.33 -24.50 13.81
CA ALA A 367 0.91 -24.72 15.14
C ALA A 367 0.38 -23.72 16.18
N ALA A 368 0.23 -22.44 15.82
CA ALA A 368 -0.37 -21.43 16.68
C ALA A 368 -1.82 -21.76 17.03
N TYR A 369 -2.66 -22.07 16.02
CA TYR A 369 -4.05 -22.48 16.21
C TYR A 369 -4.17 -23.76 17.06
N ALA A 370 -3.27 -24.74 16.86
CA ALA A 370 -3.26 -25.95 17.68
C ALA A 370 -2.88 -25.69 19.15
N ARG A 371 -2.06 -24.67 19.43
CA ARG A 371 -1.73 -24.23 20.80
C ARG A 371 -2.87 -23.46 21.45
N ASN A 372 -3.46 -22.50 20.73
CA ASN A 372 -4.56 -21.66 21.20
C ASN A 372 -5.65 -21.51 20.12
N PRO A 373 -6.70 -22.35 20.15
CA PRO A 373 -7.74 -22.33 19.11
C PRO A 373 -8.72 -21.18 19.35
N THR A 374 -8.34 -19.98 18.90
CA THR A 374 -9.18 -18.78 18.91
C THR A 374 -9.78 -18.51 17.51
N GLU A 375 -10.88 -17.76 17.45
CA GLU A 375 -11.46 -17.28 16.18
C GLU A 375 -10.44 -16.47 15.37
N ALA A 376 -9.60 -15.67 16.05
CA ALA A 376 -8.56 -14.89 15.41
C ALA A 376 -7.48 -15.77 14.75
N ALA A 377 -7.04 -16.83 15.45
CA ALA A 377 -6.06 -17.78 14.90
C ALA A 377 -6.63 -18.61 13.73
N GLU A 378 -7.92 -18.93 13.76
CA GLU A 378 -8.61 -19.58 12.63
C GLU A 378 -8.68 -18.65 11.41
N ASN A 379 -9.11 -17.40 11.61
CA ASN A 379 -9.21 -16.39 10.55
C ASN A 379 -7.83 -16.05 9.95
N GLU A 380 -6.78 -15.99 10.77
CA GLU A 380 -5.41 -15.77 10.30
C GLU A 380 -4.90 -16.96 9.45
N LEU A 381 -5.20 -18.19 9.86
CA LEU A 381 -4.86 -19.38 9.07
C LEU A 381 -5.61 -19.41 7.72
N GLU A 382 -6.89 -19.04 7.71
CA GLU A 382 -7.69 -18.95 6.50
C GLU A 382 -7.15 -17.87 5.54
N TYR A 383 -6.74 -16.72 6.08
CA TYR A 383 -6.06 -15.66 5.32
C TYR A 383 -4.82 -16.20 4.60
N TYR A 384 -3.91 -16.91 5.29
CA TYR A 384 -2.71 -17.46 4.63
C TYR A 384 -3.03 -18.49 3.55
N ARG A 385 -4.07 -19.30 3.73
CA ARG A 385 -4.50 -20.27 2.71
C ARG A 385 -5.07 -19.57 1.49
N SER A 386 -5.85 -18.50 1.68
CA SER A 386 -6.36 -17.67 0.58
C SER A 386 -5.21 -17.01 -0.19
N GLU A 387 -4.29 -16.36 0.52
CA GLU A 387 -3.11 -15.71 -0.07
C GLU A 387 -2.19 -16.70 -0.82
N TRP A 388 -2.11 -17.95 -0.34
CA TRP A 388 -1.34 -19.02 -0.99
C TRP A 388 -2.00 -19.46 -2.30
N ASN A 389 -3.31 -19.70 -2.29
CA ASN A 389 -4.06 -20.07 -3.49
C ASN A 389 -3.95 -19.00 -4.59
N LEU A 390 -4.09 -17.72 -4.21
CA LEU A 390 -3.96 -16.58 -5.12
C LEU A 390 -2.59 -16.53 -5.82
N ARG A 391 -1.52 -16.90 -5.11
CA ARG A 391 -0.14 -16.82 -5.63
C ARG A 391 0.32 -18.08 -6.35
N GLU A 392 -0.12 -19.26 -5.92
CA GLU A 392 0.23 -20.54 -6.56
C GLU A 392 -0.42 -20.65 -7.95
N ASN A 393 -1.65 -20.13 -8.10
CA ASN A 393 -2.41 -20.25 -9.34
C ASN A 393 -2.25 -19.04 -10.29
N GLY A 394 -1.75 -17.90 -9.79
CA GLY A 394 -1.56 -16.68 -10.58
C GLY A 394 -2.87 -16.10 -11.15
N THR A 395 -2.78 -14.93 -11.77
CA THR A 395 -3.91 -14.26 -12.48
C THR A 395 -4.33 -14.99 -13.78
N GLU A 396 -4.40 -16.33 -13.78
CA GLU A 396 -5.22 -17.14 -14.69
C GLU A 396 -6.69 -17.17 -14.22
N GLU A 397 -6.99 -16.49 -13.12
CA GLU A 397 -8.23 -16.59 -12.36
C GLU A 397 -9.44 -15.86 -12.96
N SER A 398 -9.32 -15.06 -14.03
CA SER A 398 -10.55 -14.47 -14.60
C SER A 398 -11.52 -15.54 -15.10
N GLY A 399 -10.98 -16.62 -15.66
CA GLY A 399 -11.78 -17.74 -16.15
C GLY A 399 -12.08 -18.81 -15.10
N GLN A 400 -11.28 -18.92 -14.04
CA GLN A 400 -11.52 -19.91 -12.97
C GLN A 400 -12.45 -19.37 -11.87
N GLU A 401 -12.33 -18.09 -11.49
CA GLU A 401 -13.26 -17.42 -10.58
C GLU A 401 -14.69 -17.48 -11.12
N LEU A 402 -14.89 -17.17 -12.41
CA LEU A 402 -16.23 -17.18 -13.00
C LEU A 402 -16.84 -18.60 -13.01
N ARG A 403 -16.03 -19.62 -13.30
CA ARG A 403 -16.45 -21.03 -13.18
C ARG A 403 -16.85 -21.40 -11.77
N GLN A 404 -16.07 -20.99 -10.78
CA GLN A 404 -16.41 -21.21 -9.38
C GLN A 404 -17.71 -20.47 -8.98
N MET A 405 -17.94 -19.26 -9.49
CA MET A 405 -19.18 -18.52 -9.26
C MET A 405 -20.39 -19.25 -9.87
N TYR A 406 -20.26 -19.86 -11.04
CA TYR A 406 -21.32 -20.71 -11.60
C TYR A 406 -21.60 -21.94 -10.73
N ASP A 407 -20.56 -22.61 -10.24
CA ASP A 407 -20.70 -23.76 -9.34
C ASP A 407 -21.39 -23.37 -8.02
N GLU A 408 -20.99 -22.24 -7.42
CA GLU A 408 -21.63 -21.68 -6.22
C GLU A 408 -23.11 -21.35 -6.44
N LYS A 409 -23.45 -20.76 -7.59
CA LYS A 409 -24.85 -20.49 -7.96
C LYS A 409 -25.65 -21.78 -8.08
N ALA A 410 -25.09 -22.81 -8.72
CA ALA A 410 -25.74 -24.10 -8.86
C ALA A 410 -26.02 -24.77 -7.49
N GLU A 411 -25.07 -24.67 -6.55
CA GLU A 411 -25.30 -25.14 -5.18
C GLU A 411 -26.41 -24.37 -4.46
N LEU A 412 -26.48 -23.05 -4.64
CA LEU A 412 -27.55 -22.24 -4.05
C LEU A 412 -28.91 -22.62 -4.63
N GLU A 413 -29.01 -22.90 -5.93
CA GLU A 413 -30.23 -23.38 -6.56
C GLU A 413 -30.68 -24.73 -5.99
N GLU A 414 -29.75 -25.66 -5.75
CA GLU A 414 -30.04 -26.95 -5.09
C GLU A 414 -30.52 -26.75 -3.65
N LYS A 415 -29.84 -25.90 -2.87
CA LYS A 415 -30.23 -25.56 -1.49
C LYS A 415 -31.61 -24.90 -1.44
N ARG A 416 -31.96 -24.06 -2.41
CA ARG A 416 -33.30 -23.46 -2.52
C ARG A 416 -34.37 -24.51 -2.78
N LEU A 417 -34.11 -25.48 -3.66
CA LEU A 417 -35.04 -26.59 -3.92
C LEU A 417 -35.25 -27.45 -2.66
N ALA A 418 -34.19 -27.76 -1.93
CA ALA A 418 -34.28 -28.49 -0.66
C ALA A 418 -35.12 -27.73 0.39
N ALA A 419 -34.91 -26.42 0.53
CA ALA A 419 -35.71 -25.58 1.44
C ALA A 419 -37.19 -25.52 1.04
N LEU A 420 -37.50 -25.51 -0.26
CA LEU A 420 -38.87 -25.58 -0.77
C LEU A 420 -39.52 -26.95 -0.50
N ASP A 421 -38.78 -28.04 -0.64
CA ASP A 421 -39.25 -29.40 -0.33
C ASP A 421 -39.52 -29.59 1.18
N GLU A 422 -38.78 -28.88 2.04
CA GLU A 422 -38.99 -28.84 3.49
C GLU A 422 -40.08 -27.84 3.95
N GLU A 423 -40.75 -27.18 3.00
CA GLU A 423 -41.73 -26.10 3.24
C GLU A 423 -41.16 -24.88 4.02
N ASP A 424 -39.83 -24.70 4.07
CA ASP A 424 -39.18 -23.54 4.66
C ASP A 424 -39.13 -22.37 3.67
N LEU A 425 -40.27 -21.68 3.56
CA LEU A 425 -40.44 -20.52 2.69
C LEU A 425 -39.60 -19.30 3.10
N THR A 426 -39.05 -19.29 4.32
CA THR A 426 -38.21 -18.17 4.78
C THR A 426 -36.78 -18.39 4.28
N GLU A 427 -36.26 -19.59 4.45
CA GLU A 427 -34.93 -19.96 3.95
C GLU A 427 -34.89 -19.99 2.42
N ALA A 428 -35.94 -20.50 1.76
CA ALA A 428 -36.02 -20.46 0.30
C ALA A 428 -35.95 -19.02 -0.27
N LYS A 429 -36.57 -18.04 0.39
CA LYS A 429 -36.49 -16.62 0.00
C LYS A 429 -35.12 -16.01 0.27
N ARG A 430 -34.47 -16.41 1.38
CA ARG A 430 -33.11 -15.96 1.70
C ARG A 430 -32.13 -16.46 0.63
N ILE A 431 -32.23 -17.73 0.25
CA ILE A 431 -31.39 -18.33 -0.79
C ILE A 431 -31.71 -17.74 -2.17
N GLU A 432 -32.98 -17.43 -2.47
CA GLU A 432 -33.37 -16.74 -3.71
C GLU A 432 -32.68 -15.37 -3.84
N ALA A 433 -32.61 -14.58 -2.77
CA ALA A 433 -31.86 -13.32 -2.77
C ALA A 433 -30.34 -13.52 -2.99
N LEU A 434 -29.75 -14.60 -2.45
CA LEU A 434 -28.35 -14.95 -2.70
C LEU A 434 -28.10 -15.35 -4.16
N ILE A 435 -29.03 -16.07 -4.78
CA ILE A 435 -28.98 -16.42 -6.20
C ILE A 435 -29.06 -15.16 -7.07
N ASP A 436 -29.92 -14.19 -6.72
CA ASP A 436 -30.04 -12.93 -7.46
C ASP A 436 -28.74 -12.11 -7.38
N VAL A 437 -28.14 -12.01 -6.20
CA VAL A 437 -26.84 -11.33 -5.99
C VAL A 437 -25.73 -12.04 -6.78
N LYS A 438 -25.60 -13.36 -6.62
CA LYS A 438 -24.59 -14.15 -7.34
C LYS A 438 -24.78 -14.08 -8.85
N SER A 439 -26.02 -14.05 -9.33
CA SER A 439 -26.34 -13.87 -10.75
C SER A 439 -25.90 -12.50 -11.26
N LYS A 440 -26.01 -11.45 -10.44
CA LYS A 440 -25.50 -10.12 -10.78
C LYS A 440 -23.97 -10.09 -10.82
N GLU A 441 -23.30 -10.70 -9.84
CA GLU A 441 -21.83 -10.82 -9.83
C GLU A 441 -21.30 -11.56 -11.08
N ILE A 442 -21.98 -12.64 -11.47
CA ILE A 442 -21.67 -13.39 -12.70
C ILE A 442 -21.83 -12.49 -13.93
N LEU A 443 -22.93 -11.73 -14.03
CA LEU A 443 -23.16 -10.81 -15.16
C LEU A 443 -22.10 -9.70 -15.21
N ASP A 444 -21.82 -9.05 -14.09
CA ASP A 444 -20.82 -7.98 -14.00
C ASP A 444 -19.42 -8.52 -14.40
N ARG A 445 -19.12 -9.77 -14.04
CA ARG A 445 -17.87 -10.44 -14.40
C ARG A 445 -17.83 -10.87 -15.87
N GLU A 446 -18.92 -11.40 -16.40
CA GLU A 446 -19.08 -11.74 -17.83
C GLU A 446 -18.92 -10.49 -18.71
N ASP A 447 -19.50 -9.37 -18.31
CA ASP A 447 -19.38 -8.08 -19.00
C ASP A 447 -17.93 -7.59 -18.95
N ALA A 448 -17.27 -7.65 -17.79
CA ALA A 448 -15.85 -7.30 -17.68
C ALA A 448 -14.95 -8.16 -18.57
N ILE A 449 -15.18 -9.49 -18.60
CA ILE A 449 -14.46 -10.41 -19.51
C ILE A 449 -14.74 -10.05 -20.97
N SER A 450 -15.97 -9.68 -21.29
CA SER A 450 -16.36 -9.28 -22.63
C SER A 450 -15.61 -8.03 -23.10
N ARG A 451 -15.56 -6.98 -22.28
CA ARG A 451 -14.82 -5.73 -22.57
C ARG A 451 -13.33 -5.97 -22.70
N GLU A 452 -12.76 -6.75 -21.77
CA GLU A 452 -11.34 -7.11 -21.83
C GLU A 452 -11.04 -7.88 -23.12
N THR A 453 -11.88 -8.85 -23.48
CA THR A 453 -11.75 -9.60 -24.74
C THR A 453 -11.84 -8.67 -25.95
N ALA A 454 -12.81 -7.75 -25.97
CA ALA A 454 -12.98 -6.79 -27.06
C ALA A 454 -11.75 -5.88 -27.23
N SER A 455 -11.19 -5.39 -26.12
CA SER A 455 -9.96 -4.58 -26.09
C SER A 455 -8.77 -5.37 -26.64
N LEU A 456 -8.57 -6.61 -26.19
CA LEU A 456 -7.50 -7.48 -26.68
C LEU A 456 -7.66 -7.79 -28.17
N ILE A 457 -8.88 -8.00 -28.66
CA ILE A 457 -9.17 -8.18 -30.09
C ILE A 457 -8.84 -6.89 -30.87
N LYS A 458 -9.17 -5.70 -30.36
CA LYS A 458 -8.83 -4.41 -31.00
C LYS A 458 -7.31 -4.24 -31.10
N GLN A 459 -6.57 -4.53 -30.02
CA GLN A 459 -5.11 -4.48 -29.99
C GLN A 459 -4.48 -5.47 -30.97
N LYS A 460 -4.96 -6.73 -30.95
CA LYS A 460 -4.54 -7.77 -31.88
C LYS A 460 -4.75 -7.33 -33.33
N THR A 461 -5.93 -6.81 -33.65
CA THR A 461 -6.28 -6.34 -35.00
C THR A 461 -5.32 -5.24 -35.48
N GLY A 462 -5.00 -4.27 -34.61
CA GLY A 462 -4.01 -3.23 -34.91
C GLY A 462 -2.61 -3.79 -35.18
N LEU A 463 -2.14 -4.73 -34.37
CA LEU A 463 -0.85 -5.40 -34.56
C LEU A 463 -0.84 -6.28 -35.83
N GLU A 464 -1.93 -6.98 -36.15
CA GLU A 464 -2.10 -7.75 -37.40
C GLU A 464 -2.00 -6.82 -38.63
N ALA A 465 -2.59 -5.62 -38.57
CA ALA A 465 -2.46 -4.62 -39.61
C ALA A 465 -1.01 -4.10 -39.75
N GLU A 466 -0.31 -3.82 -38.64
CA GLU A 466 1.10 -3.43 -38.66
C GLU A 466 2.02 -4.53 -39.21
N LEU A 467 1.74 -5.80 -38.87
CA LEU A 467 2.47 -6.97 -39.37
C LEU A 467 2.36 -7.11 -40.89
N SER A 468 1.21 -6.75 -41.47
CA SER A 468 0.96 -6.75 -42.92
C SER A 468 1.69 -5.62 -43.67
N GLY A 469 2.22 -4.63 -42.95
CA GLY A 469 2.95 -3.47 -43.48
C GLY A 469 4.42 -3.73 -43.84
N THR A 470 5.13 -2.66 -44.19
CA THR A 470 6.58 -2.70 -44.50
C THR A 470 7.42 -2.51 -43.25
N GLY A 471 8.02 -3.59 -42.75
CA GLY A 471 8.98 -3.60 -41.63
C GLY A 471 10.09 -4.64 -41.84
N THR A 472 11.13 -4.59 -41.01
CA THR A 472 12.22 -5.60 -41.04
C THR A 472 11.73 -6.95 -40.48
N GLU A 473 12.37 -8.06 -40.86
CA GLU A 473 11.99 -9.40 -40.37
C GLU A 473 12.06 -9.51 -38.83
N GLU A 474 13.02 -8.84 -38.18
CA GLU A 474 13.11 -8.79 -36.71
C GLU A 474 11.95 -8.02 -36.05
N GLU A 475 11.41 -6.99 -36.71
CA GLU A 475 10.24 -6.24 -36.21
C GLU A 475 8.97 -7.07 -36.38
N LYS A 476 8.83 -7.76 -37.52
CA LYS A 476 7.71 -8.68 -37.76
C LYS A 476 7.67 -9.84 -36.77
N GLU A 477 8.82 -10.41 -36.44
CA GLU A 477 8.91 -11.49 -35.43
C GLU A 477 8.50 -11.00 -34.03
N LYS A 478 8.83 -9.76 -33.65
CA LYS A 478 8.38 -9.18 -32.37
C LYS A 478 6.87 -8.95 -32.33
N ILE A 479 6.32 -8.38 -33.39
CA ILE A 479 4.88 -8.14 -33.51
C ILE A 479 4.13 -9.47 -33.47
N GLN A 480 4.62 -10.51 -34.16
CA GLN A 480 4.02 -11.84 -34.11
C GLN A 480 4.03 -12.44 -32.69
N ASN A 481 5.14 -12.31 -31.95
CA ASN A 481 5.20 -12.77 -30.57
C ASN A 481 4.23 -12.03 -29.63
N GLU A 482 3.90 -10.77 -29.91
CA GLU A 482 2.89 -10.02 -29.16
C GLU A 482 1.46 -10.46 -29.52
N ILE A 483 1.20 -10.73 -30.81
CA ILE A 483 -0.07 -11.33 -31.26
C ILE A 483 -0.30 -12.69 -30.60
N ASP A 484 0.70 -13.57 -30.57
CA ASP A 484 0.58 -14.90 -29.95
C ASP A 484 0.27 -14.84 -28.44
N LYS A 485 0.80 -13.82 -27.75
CA LYS A 485 0.49 -13.55 -26.34
C LYS A 485 -0.95 -13.07 -26.16
N LEU A 486 -1.42 -12.16 -27.01
CA LEU A 486 -2.79 -11.68 -26.98
C LEU A 486 -3.77 -12.84 -27.25
N ASP A 487 -3.45 -13.72 -28.19
CA ASP A 487 -4.24 -14.92 -28.48
C ASP A 487 -4.35 -15.87 -27.29
N SER A 488 -3.24 -16.10 -26.61
CA SER A 488 -3.22 -16.91 -25.40
C SER A 488 -4.10 -16.32 -24.29
N ARG A 489 -4.13 -14.99 -24.16
CA ARG A 489 -4.96 -14.28 -23.17
C ARG A 489 -6.44 -14.29 -23.53
N ILE A 490 -6.78 -14.07 -24.80
CA ILE A 490 -8.17 -14.16 -25.30
C ILE A 490 -8.73 -15.56 -25.07
N ALA A 491 -7.94 -16.60 -25.37
CA ALA A 491 -8.34 -17.99 -25.14
C ALA A 491 -8.55 -18.32 -23.65
N ALA A 492 -7.67 -17.80 -22.77
CA ALA A 492 -7.79 -17.99 -21.33
C ALA A 492 -9.07 -17.34 -20.76
N LEU A 493 -9.39 -16.11 -21.21
CA LEU A 493 -10.60 -15.39 -20.83
C LEU A 493 -11.87 -16.11 -21.28
N GLY A 494 -11.89 -16.61 -22.52
CA GLY A 494 -13.04 -17.33 -23.07
C GLY A 494 -13.29 -18.69 -22.40
N ALA A 495 -12.24 -19.36 -21.90
CA ALA A 495 -12.38 -20.67 -21.29
C ALA A 495 -13.30 -20.64 -20.06
N GLY A 496 -13.35 -19.55 -19.30
CA GLY A 496 -14.13 -19.45 -18.07
C GLY A 496 -15.62 -19.20 -18.23
N VAL A 497 -16.07 -18.81 -19.42
CA VAL A 497 -17.43 -18.33 -19.67
C VAL A 497 -18.34 -19.52 -20.01
N ASP A 498 -19.56 -19.54 -19.48
CA ASP A 498 -20.54 -20.57 -19.82
C ASP A 498 -20.92 -20.51 -21.32
N GLU A 499 -21.01 -21.66 -21.98
CA GLU A 499 -21.29 -21.78 -23.43
C GLU A 499 -22.66 -21.16 -23.82
N GLY A 500 -23.56 -20.99 -22.85
CA GLY A 500 -24.88 -20.41 -23.04
C GLY A 500 -24.88 -18.88 -23.20
N THR A 501 -23.82 -18.17 -22.83
CA THR A 501 -23.74 -16.70 -22.77
C THR A 501 -23.60 -16.04 -24.15
N SER A 502 -23.87 -14.73 -24.24
CA SER A 502 -23.62 -13.94 -25.47
C SER A 502 -22.13 -13.87 -25.79
N THR A 503 -21.27 -13.69 -24.77
CA THR A 503 -19.81 -13.62 -24.89
C THR A 503 -19.22 -14.89 -25.53
N ALA A 504 -19.54 -16.08 -25.00
CA ALA A 504 -19.05 -17.35 -25.55
C ALA A 504 -19.55 -17.59 -26.98
N ARG A 505 -20.81 -17.22 -27.27
CA ARG A 505 -21.39 -17.35 -28.62
C ARG A 505 -20.69 -16.44 -29.62
N ILE A 506 -20.39 -15.19 -29.28
CA ILE A 506 -19.70 -14.26 -30.17
C ILE A 506 -18.28 -14.77 -30.47
N GLN A 507 -17.53 -15.18 -29.45
CA GLN A 507 -16.18 -15.71 -29.62
C GLN A 507 -16.18 -16.95 -30.54
N LYS A 508 -17.09 -17.90 -30.28
CA LYS A 508 -17.22 -19.11 -31.10
C LYS A 508 -17.61 -18.80 -32.54
N MET A 509 -18.58 -17.91 -32.77
CA MET A 509 -18.97 -17.51 -34.12
C MET A 509 -17.82 -16.79 -34.84
N ALA A 510 -17.04 -15.97 -34.15
CA ALA A 510 -15.89 -15.30 -34.73
C ALA A 510 -14.79 -16.31 -35.15
N GLU A 511 -14.55 -17.33 -34.34
CA GLU A 511 -13.63 -18.43 -34.66
C GLU A 511 -14.15 -19.25 -35.85
N GLU A 512 -15.43 -19.64 -35.85
CA GLU A 512 -16.08 -20.36 -36.94
C GLU A 512 -16.03 -19.57 -38.26
N ALA A 513 -16.22 -18.24 -38.21
CA ALA A 513 -16.09 -17.37 -39.38
C ALA A 513 -14.65 -17.32 -39.90
N ALA A 514 -13.67 -17.21 -39.01
CA ALA A 514 -12.25 -17.20 -39.37
C ALA A 514 -11.81 -18.54 -39.99
N GLU A 515 -12.23 -19.67 -39.43
CA GLU A 515 -11.97 -21.00 -40.00
C GLU A 515 -12.62 -21.18 -41.37
N ALA A 516 -13.88 -20.77 -41.50
CA ALA A 516 -14.62 -20.85 -42.76
C ALA A 516 -13.95 -19.99 -43.87
N MET A 517 -13.27 -18.91 -43.51
CA MET A 517 -12.49 -18.12 -44.46
C MET A 517 -11.25 -18.84 -44.98
N GLU A 518 -10.67 -19.81 -44.26
CA GLU A 518 -9.55 -20.63 -44.76
C GLU A 518 -10.00 -21.62 -45.86
N GLU A 519 -11.29 -21.95 -45.92
CA GLU A 519 -11.87 -22.85 -46.92
C GLU A 519 -12.29 -22.14 -48.22
N GLY A 520 -12.16 -20.81 -48.29
CA GLY A 520 -12.49 -20.02 -49.47
C GLY A 520 -13.98 -20.11 -49.85
N ALA A 521 -14.27 -20.50 -51.09
CA ALA A 521 -15.63 -20.50 -51.63
C ALA A 521 -16.58 -21.49 -50.91
N ASP A 522 -16.04 -22.61 -50.43
CA ASP A 522 -16.84 -23.66 -49.77
C ASP A 522 -17.25 -23.26 -48.35
N GLY A 523 -16.46 -22.38 -47.69
CA GLY A 523 -16.75 -21.86 -46.36
C GLY A 523 -17.54 -20.55 -46.34
N ALA A 524 -17.66 -19.83 -47.46
CA ALA A 524 -18.26 -18.49 -47.52
C ALA A 524 -19.69 -18.41 -46.93
N ALA A 525 -20.52 -19.44 -47.14
CA ALA A 525 -21.86 -19.49 -46.57
C ALA A 525 -21.86 -19.62 -45.05
N ARG A 526 -20.91 -20.36 -44.47
CA ARG A 526 -20.75 -20.50 -43.02
C ARG A 526 -20.19 -19.22 -42.40
N ALA A 527 -19.25 -18.58 -43.07
CA ALA A 527 -18.74 -17.27 -42.64
C ALA A 527 -19.85 -16.21 -42.60
N ALA A 528 -20.75 -16.21 -43.58
CA ALA A 528 -21.92 -15.32 -43.58
C ALA A 528 -22.88 -15.62 -42.41
N GLU A 529 -23.21 -16.90 -42.18
CA GLU A 529 -24.09 -17.31 -41.07
C GLU A 529 -23.52 -16.95 -39.71
N ALA A 530 -22.20 -17.10 -39.53
CA ALA A 530 -21.51 -16.70 -38.31
C ALA A 530 -21.50 -15.17 -38.11
N VAL A 531 -21.28 -14.39 -39.17
CA VAL A 531 -21.36 -12.92 -39.13
C VAL A 531 -22.76 -12.44 -38.76
N ASP A 532 -23.80 -12.99 -39.38
CA ASP A 532 -25.20 -12.68 -39.06
C ASP A 532 -25.51 -13.01 -37.59
N GLY A 533 -24.93 -14.11 -37.07
CA GLY A 533 -25.04 -14.50 -35.67
C GLY A 533 -24.40 -13.49 -34.69
N ILE A 534 -23.22 -12.96 -35.04
CA ILE A 534 -22.56 -11.92 -34.25
C ILE A 534 -23.35 -10.61 -34.30
N GLU A 535 -23.86 -10.23 -35.48
CA GLU A 535 -24.72 -9.05 -35.68
C GLU A 535 -25.97 -9.10 -34.79
N ALA A 536 -26.64 -10.26 -34.73
CA ALA A 536 -27.81 -10.44 -33.87
C ALA A 536 -27.52 -10.23 -32.37
N LEU A 537 -26.26 -10.37 -31.96
CA LEU A 537 -25.81 -10.19 -30.57
C LEU A 537 -25.27 -8.79 -30.27
N CYS A 538 -25.16 -7.90 -31.28
CA CYS A 538 -24.72 -6.51 -31.09
C CYS A 538 -25.56 -5.76 -30.04
N GLY A 539 -26.86 -6.03 -29.95
CA GLY A 539 -27.74 -5.38 -28.96
C GLY A 539 -27.53 -5.87 -27.52
N SER A 540 -26.90 -7.04 -27.33
CA SER A 540 -26.62 -7.61 -26.01
C SER A 540 -25.17 -7.47 -25.57
N ASN A 541 -24.24 -7.33 -26.50
CA ASN A 541 -22.81 -7.26 -26.21
C ASN A 541 -22.07 -6.47 -27.33
N PRO A 542 -22.27 -5.15 -27.37
CA PRO A 542 -21.95 -4.33 -28.54
C PRO A 542 -20.44 -4.20 -28.81
N GLU A 543 -19.62 -4.08 -27.76
CA GLU A 543 -18.17 -3.92 -27.89
C GLU A 543 -17.48 -5.18 -28.44
N LEU A 544 -17.80 -6.35 -27.88
CA LEU A 544 -17.22 -7.61 -28.31
C LEU A 544 -17.73 -8.00 -29.70
N ALA A 545 -19.02 -7.81 -29.98
CA ALA A 545 -19.57 -8.04 -31.32
C ALA A 545 -18.94 -7.09 -32.35
N GLY A 546 -18.84 -5.79 -32.04
CA GLY A 546 -18.25 -4.78 -32.93
C GLY A 546 -16.77 -5.03 -33.21
N SER A 547 -15.98 -5.32 -32.18
CA SER A 547 -14.55 -5.64 -32.33
C SER A 547 -14.32 -6.94 -33.13
N SER A 548 -15.13 -7.97 -32.89
CA SER A 548 -15.10 -9.23 -33.64
C SER A 548 -15.47 -9.03 -35.12
N LEU A 549 -16.54 -8.27 -35.40
CA LEU A 549 -16.94 -7.91 -36.76
C LEU A 549 -15.85 -7.10 -37.49
N ARG A 550 -15.21 -6.15 -36.80
CA ARG A 550 -14.10 -5.36 -37.36
C ARG A 550 -12.88 -6.23 -37.68
N ASN A 551 -12.50 -7.16 -36.78
CA ASN A 551 -11.40 -8.10 -37.06
C ASN A 551 -11.71 -8.98 -38.29
N LEU A 552 -12.94 -9.49 -38.38
CA LEU A 552 -13.37 -10.29 -39.54
C LEU A 552 -13.38 -9.47 -40.83
N TYR A 553 -13.86 -8.23 -40.79
CA TYR A 553 -13.85 -7.31 -41.93
C TYR A 553 -12.43 -7.12 -42.46
N GLU A 554 -11.47 -6.80 -41.59
CA GLU A 554 -10.08 -6.56 -41.98
C GLU A 554 -9.44 -7.81 -42.60
N LYS A 555 -9.65 -8.98 -42.00
CA LYS A 555 -9.14 -10.24 -42.55
C LYS A 555 -9.78 -10.59 -43.90
N MET A 556 -11.08 -10.40 -44.06
CA MET A 556 -11.77 -10.63 -45.33
C MET A 556 -11.35 -9.63 -46.42
N ALA A 557 -11.17 -8.36 -46.06
CA ALA A 557 -10.69 -7.32 -46.96
C ALA A 557 -9.26 -7.58 -47.42
N ALA A 558 -8.38 -8.03 -46.51
CA ALA A 558 -7.02 -8.44 -46.83
C ALA A 558 -6.99 -9.63 -47.79
N LYS A 559 -7.78 -10.70 -47.52
CA LYS A 559 -7.90 -11.84 -48.44
C LYS A 559 -8.45 -11.45 -49.80
N LYS A 560 -9.50 -10.61 -49.83
CA LYS A 560 -10.05 -10.04 -51.08
C LYS A 560 -8.97 -9.33 -51.89
N TYR A 561 -8.13 -8.54 -51.25
CA TYR A 561 -7.04 -7.81 -51.90
C TYR A 561 -5.91 -8.74 -52.39
N LEU A 562 -5.51 -9.72 -51.57
CA LEU A 562 -4.41 -10.64 -51.88
C LEU A 562 -4.78 -11.67 -52.96
N ASP A 563 -6.01 -12.19 -52.92
CA ASP A 563 -6.46 -13.29 -53.78
C ASP A 563 -7.28 -12.83 -55.00
N ASP A 564 -7.54 -11.52 -55.14
CA ASP A 564 -8.40 -10.91 -56.19
C ASP A 564 -9.77 -11.62 -56.28
N THR A 565 -10.39 -11.85 -55.13
CA THR A 565 -11.64 -12.62 -55.00
C THR A 565 -12.84 -11.75 -54.64
N LYS A 566 -14.02 -12.11 -55.14
CA LYS A 566 -15.31 -11.45 -54.83
C LYS A 566 -16.19 -12.23 -53.87
N ILE A 567 -15.66 -13.31 -53.30
CA ILE A 567 -16.41 -14.25 -52.45
C ILE A 567 -17.00 -13.51 -51.22
N TYR A 568 -16.26 -12.56 -50.66
CA TYR A 568 -16.62 -11.87 -49.43
C TYR A 568 -17.37 -10.54 -49.62
N ASP A 569 -17.63 -10.10 -50.86
CA ASP A 569 -18.23 -8.77 -51.13
C ASP A 569 -19.55 -8.57 -50.37
N SER A 570 -20.45 -9.55 -50.42
CA SER A 570 -21.75 -9.47 -49.72
C SER A 570 -21.62 -9.50 -48.20
N ILE A 571 -20.57 -10.13 -47.67
CA ILE A 571 -20.35 -10.25 -46.21
C ILE A 571 -19.73 -8.95 -45.70
N LEU A 572 -18.77 -8.38 -46.42
CA LEU A 572 -18.19 -7.08 -46.12
C LEU A 572 -19.26 -5.98 -46.09
N ASP A 573 -20.17 -5.95 -47.07
CA ASP A 573 -21.30 -5.00 -47.10
C ASP A 573 -22.23 -5.18 -45.87
N SER A 574 -22.44 -6.42 -45.44
CA SER A 574 -23.25 -6.72 -44.24
C SER A 574 -22.57 -6.21 -42.97
N ILE A 575 -21.26 -6.46 -42.83
CA ILE A 575 -20.47 -5.97 -41.70
C ILE A 575 -20.44 -4.44 -41.66
N GLU A 576 -20.25 -3.77 -42.80
CA GLU A 576 -20.28 -2.31 -42.88
C GLU A 576 -21.63 -1.74 -42.46
N THR A 577 -22.72 -2.39 -42.88
CA THR A 577 -24.08 -2.00 -42.47
C THR A 577 -24.29 -2.20 -40.98
N ALA A 578 -23.93 -3.38 -40.44
CA ALA A 578 -24.04 -3.70 -39.02
C ALA A 578 -23.22 -2.73 -38.14
N LEU A 579 -21.99 -2.40 -38.53
CA LEU A 579 -21.15 -1.43 -37.80
C LEU A 579 -21.72 -0.01 -37.89
N ALA A 580 -22.26 0.39 -39.04
CA ALA A 580 -22.86 1.71 -39.24
C ALA A 580 -24.19 1.88 -38.49
N GLU A 581 -25.01 0.83 -38.38
CA GLU A 581 -26.28 0.85 -37.65
C GLU A 581 -26.07 0.86 -36.13
N ASN A 582 -24.92 0.38 -35.64
CA ASN A 582 -24.54 0.38 -34.22
C ASN A 582 -23.52 1.47 -33.86
N MET A 583 -23.29 2.45 -34.76
CA MET A 583 -22.19 3.44 -34.70
C MET A 583 -22.27 4.42 -33.51
N THR A 584 -23.44 4.62 -32.90
CA THR A 584 -23.58 5.42 -31.66
C THR A 584 -22.93 4.77 -30.43
N VAL A 585 -22.63 3.47 -30.48
CA VAL A 585 -21.99 2.71 -29.39
C VAL A 585 -20.48 2.54 -29.63
N LEU A 586 -19.98 2.85 -30.83
CA LEU A 586 -18.61 2.52 -31.25
C LEU A 586 -17.72 3.74 -31.56
N ASP A 587 -18.27 4.96 -31.61
CA ASP A 587 -17.55 6.16 -32.10
C ASP A 587 -17.72 7.42 -31.20
N GLY A 588 -18.29 7.28 -30.00
CA GLY A 588 -18.38 8.35 -29.00
C GLY A 588 -17.10 8.49 -28.16
N GLU A 589 -15.91 8.43 -28.76
CA GLU A 589 -14.65 8.52 -28.01
C GLU A 589 -14.41 9.97 -27.56
N ILE A 590 -14.59 10.26 -26.27
CA ILE A 590 -13.96 11.43 -25.64
C ILE A 590 -12.47 11.09 -25.51
N ASP A 591 -11.59 11.91 -26.09
CA ASP A 591 -10.15 11.67 -25.94
C ASP A 591 -9.70 11.86 -24.47
N GLU A 592 -8.65 11.14 -24.03
CA GLU A 592 -8.18 11.18 -22.64
C GLU A 592 -7.88 12.60 -22.12
N LYS A 593 -7.45 13.52 -22.98
CA LYS A 593 -7.13 14.90 -22.57
C LYS A 593 -8.39 15.71 -22.36
N GLU A 594 -9.38 15.52 -23.21
CA GLU A 594 -10.69 16.16 -23.06
C GLU A 594 -11.42 15.62 -21.83
N ALA A 595 -11.36 14.30 -21.58
CA ALA A 595 -11.90 13.69 -20.37
C ALA A 595 -11.25 14.28 -19.10
N VAL A 596 -9.90 14.35 -19.07
CA VAL A 596 -9.17 14.98 -17.96
C VAL A 596 -9.56 16.45 -17.79
N GLN A 597 -9.70 17.21 -18.89
CA GLN A 597 -10.09 18.60 -18.81
C GLN A 597 -11.50 18.77 -18.22
N ILE A 598 -12.47 17.97 -18.65
CA ILE A 598 -13.85 18.00 -18.13
C ILE A 598 -13.86 17.63 -16.64
N MET A 599 -13.14 16.58 -16.26
CA MET A 599 -12.99 16.19 -14.85
C MET A 599 -12.40 17.34 -14.02
N GLU A 600 -11.35 18.00 -14.50
CA GLU A 600 -10.72 19.13 -13.79
C GLU A 600 -11.63 20.37 -13.71
N GLU A 601 -12.41 20.66 -14.76
CA GLU A 601 -13.34 21.79 -14.80
C GLU A 601 -14.54 21.58 -13.85
N THR A 602 -15.06 20.35 -13.79
CA THR A 602 -16.25 20.01 -13.00
C THR A 602 -15.90 19.64 -11.56
N ALA A 603 -14.95 18.73 -11.36
CA ALA A 603 -14.56 18.30 -10.02
C ALA A 603 -13.65 19.33 -9.30
N GLY A 604 -12.97 20.18 -10.05
CA GLY A 604 -11.97 21.09 -9.51
C GLY A 604 -10.78 20.33 -8.93
N LYS A 605 -10.50 20.53 -7.63
CA LYS A 605 -9.41 19.84 -6.91
C LYS A 605 -9.82 18.50 -6.30
N ASP A 606 -11.06 18.08 -6.51
CA ASP A 606 -11.66 16.94 -5.82
C ASP A 606 -11.44 15.65 -6.58
N LYS A 607 -10.34 14.97 -6.24
CA LYS A 607 -9.87 13.77 -6.95
C LYS A 607 -10.84 12.60 -6.81
N MET A 608 -11.51 12.47 -5.66
CA MET A 608 -12.48 11.39 -5.41
C MET A 608 -13.69 11.54 -6.34
N ALA A 609 -14.28 12.75 -6.40
CA ALA A 609 -15.40 13.03 -7.29
C ALA A 609 -15.02 12.86 -8.77
N ALA A 610 -13.80 13.27 -9.15
CA ALA A 610 -13.29 13.08 -10.51
C ALA A 610 -13.17 11.58 -10.86
N LEU A 611 -12.57 10.78 -9.97
CA LEU A 611 -12.34 9.36 -10.21
C LEU A 611 -13.66 8.57 -10.24
N MET A 612 -14.56 8.84 -9.28
CA MET A 612 -15.88 8.22 -9.23
C MET A 612 -16.71 8.62 -10.45
N GLY A 613 -16.71 9.90 -10.85
CA GLY A 613 -17.44 10.36 -12.02
C GLY A 613 -16.93 9.73 -13.32
N LEU A 614 -15.62 9.60 -13.48
CA LEU A 614 -15.03 8.86 -14.61
C LEU A 614 -15.40 7.38 -14.57
N SER A 615 -15.38 6.75 -13.39
CA SER A 615 -15.80 5.35 -13.21
C SER A 615 -17.25 5.15 -13.62
N MET A 616 -18.15 6.01 -13.14
CA MET A 616 -19.57 6.00 -13.50
C MET A 616 -19.78 6.20 -15.00
N PHE A 617 -19.00 7.10 -15.63
CA PHE A 617 -19.06 7.30 -17.08
C PHE A 617 -18.64 6.04 -17.83
N VAL A 618 -17.46 5.48 -17.52
CA VAL A 618 -16.94 4.25 -18.14
C VAL A 618 -17.92 3.08 -17.98
N GLU A 619 -18.54 2.94 -16.81
CA GLU A 619 -19.59 1.93 -16.57
C GLU A 619 -20.83 2.13 -17.45
N GLN A 620 -21.25 3.38 -17.67
CA GLN A 620 -22.49 3.72 -18.39
C GLN A 620 -22.32 3.74 -19.91
N THR A 621 -21.17 4.20 -20.41
CA THR A 621 -20.92 4.35 -21.86
C THR A 621 -20.23 3.15 -22.47
N ALA A 622 -19.62 2.28 -21.66
CA ALA A 622 -18.84 1.16 -22.15
C ALA A 622 -17.71 1.63 -23.10
N ASP A 623 -17.15 2.83 -22.81
CA ASP A 623 -16.09 3.46 -23.60
C ASP A 623 -14.72 2.84 -23.28
N ALA A 624 -14.27 1.96 -24.19
CA ALA A 624 -12.99 1.24 -24.11
C ALA A 624 -11.74 2.13 -24.16
N GLY A 625 -11.87 3.45 -24.41
CA GLY A 625 -10.74 4.39 -24.46
C GLY A 625 -10.27 4.88 -23.08
N LEU A 626 -11.18 5.02 -22.11
CA LEU A 626 -10.89 5.67 -20.83
C LEU A 626 -10.66 4.71 -19.66
N GLU A 627 -10.78 3.39 -19.85
CA GLU A 627 -10.46 2.38 -18.82
C GLU A 627 -8.99 2.46 -18.38
N ASN A 628 -8.06 2.61 -19.33
CA ASN A 628 -6.63 2.78 -19.04
C ASN A 628 -6.35 4.09 -18.30
N LEU A 629 -7.12 5.15 -18.61
CA LEU A 629 -7.04 6.42 -17.89
C LEU A 629 -7.54 6.25 -16.46
N LEU A 630 -8.67 5.57 -16.25
CA LEU A 630 -9.24 5.29 -14.94
C LEU A 630 -8.29 4.45 -14.08
N GLU A 631 -7.76 3.34 -14.61
CA GLU A 631 -6.78 2.50 -13.92
C GLU A 631 -5.50 3.28 -13.62
N GLY A 632 -4.97 4.00 -14.62
CA GLY A 632 -3.77 4.80 -14.47
C GLY A 632 -3.90 5.90 -13.43
N LYS A 633 -5.06 6.58 -13.36
CA LYS A 633 -5.36 7.61 -12.36
C LYS A 633 -5.57 7.01 -10.98
N ALA A 634 -6.36 5.94 -10.85
CA ALA A 634 -6.56 5.26 -9.57
C ALA A 634 -5.23 4.79 -8.97
N LYS A 635 -4.39 4.14 -9.79
CA LYS A 635 -3.06 3.69 -9.38
C LYS A 635 -2.12 4.85 -9.01
N ALA A 636 -2.13 5.94 -9.78
CA ALA A 636 -1.31 7.11 -9.49
C ALA A 636 -1.73 7.77 -8.16
N TRP A 637 -3.03 7.83 -7.90
CA TRP A 637 -3.61 8.50 -6.74
C TRP A 637 -3.66 7.62 -5.48
N ALA A 638 -3.48 6.30 -5.59
CA ALA A 638 -3.35 5.40 -4.44
C ALA A 638 -2.16 5.73 -3.51
N GLY A 639 -1.18 6.49 -4.01
CA GLY A 639 -0.06 7.02 -3.22
C GLY A 639 -0.23 8.46 -2.73
N GLU A 640 -1.37 9.11 -3.04
CA GLU A 640 -1.61 10.52 -2.70
C GLU A 640 -2.54 10.63 -1.48
N GLU A 641 -2.07 11.30 -0.42
CA GLU A 641 -2.78 11.34 0.88
C GLU A 641 -4.19 11.95 0.80
N ASP A 642 -4.41 12.89 -0.12
CA ASP A 642 -5.67 13.63 -0.30
C ASP A 642 -6.65 12.97 -1.28
N ALA A 643 -6.24 11.89 -1.95
CA ALA A 643 -7.07 11.20 -2.90
C ALA A 643 -7.88 10.05 -2.28
N TYR A 644 -7.46 9.55 -1.11
CA TYR A 644 -8.11 8.46 -0.37
C TYR A 644 -8.40 7.22 -1.23
N VAL A 645 -7.56 6.97 -2.24
CA VAL A 645 -7.60 5.77 -3.09
C VAL A 645 -6.77 4.68 -2.42
N PHE A 646 -7.27 3.45 -2.39
CA PHE A 646 -6.58 2.32 -1.77
C PHE A 646 -6.86 1.01 -2.49
N ALA A 647 -5.97 0.04 -2.32
CA ALA A 647 -6.14 -1.28 -2.92
C ALA A 647 -7.31 -2.03 -2.28
N ARG A 648 -8.09 -2.74 -3.10
CA ARG A 648 -9.11 -3.66 -2.59
C ARG A 648 -8.45 -4.80 -1.80
N LEU A 649 -9.13 -5.26 -0.75
CA LEU A 649 -8.79 -6.49 -0.06
C LEU A 649 -9.35 -7.69 -0.85
N SER A 650 -8.49 -8.64 -1.21
CA SER A 650 -8.87 -9.84 -1.98
C SER A 650 -9.51 -10.91 -1.08
N GLY A 651 -10.24 -11.87 -1.67
CA GLY A 651 -10.76 -13.03 -0.93
C GLY A 651 -11.89 -12.72 0.06
N THR A 652 -12.54 -11.55 -0.05
CA THR A 652 -13.48 -11.05 0.96
C THR A 652 -14.94 -11.49 0.77
N ALA A 653 -15.23 -12.48 -0.08
CA ALA A 653 -16.60 -12.95 -0.35
C ALA A 653 -17.63 -11.82 -0.61
N GLY A 654 -17.21 -10.74 -1.30
CA GLY A 654 -18.06 -9.60 -1.63
C GLY A 654 -18.19 -8.52 -0.54
N ILE A 655 -17.50 -8.68 0.59
CA ILE A 655 -17.48 -7.68 1.65
C ILE A 655 -16.46 -6.58 1.29
N ARG A 656 -16.90 -5.33 1.38
CA ARG A 656 -16.03 -4.16 1.21
C ARG A 656 -15.39 -3.78 2.53
N TYR A 657 -14.16 -3.32 2.43
CA TYR A 657 -13.36 -2.88 3.56
C TYR A 657 -12.68 -1.55 3.25
N ALA A 658 -12.43 -0.76 4.29
CA ALA A 658 -11.58 0.43 4.20
C ALA A 658 -10.33 0.27 5.08
N PRO A 659 -9.14 0.66 4.60
CA PRO A 659 -7.94 0.74 5.42
C PRO A 659 -8.14 1.70 6.60
N ALA A 660 -7.68 1.30 7.78
CA ALA A 660 -7.84 2.05 9.01
C ALA A 660 -7.10 3.40 8.98
N ASP A 661 -5.94 3.48 8.33
CA ASP A 661 -5.16 4.71 8.15
C ASP A 661 -5.84 5.68 7.17
N VAL A 662 -6.36 5.18 6.05
CA VAL A 662 -7.13 5.98 5.08
C VAL A 662 -8.42 6.51 5.74
N THR A 663 -9.12 5.66 6.48
CA THR A 663 -10.32 6.04 7.25
C THR A 663 -9.99 7.10 8.29
N ALA A 664 -8.87 6.95 9.00
CA ALA A 664 -8.45 7.92 10.00
C ALA A 664 -8.15 9.29 9.39
N ARG A 665 -7.44 9.32 8.25
CA ARG A 665 -7.16 10.54 7.50
C ARG A 665 -8.44 11.20 7.00
N TYR A 666 -9.37 10.42 6.44
CA TYR A 666 -10.66 10.93 5.94
C TYR A 666 -11.47 11.56 7.07
N ALA A 667 -11.62 10.84 8.18
CA ALA A 667 -12.36 11.30 9.36
C ALA A 667 -11.60 12.33 10.21
N SER A 668 -10.37 12.70 9.86
CA SER A 668 -9.50 13.60 10.62
C SER A 668 -9.32 13.19 12.09
N VAL A 669 -9.15 11.89 12.33
CA VAL A 669 -8.89 11.31 13.67
C VAL A 669 -7.43 10.87 13.80
N ARG A 670 -6.93 10.78 15.03
CA ARG A 670 -5.57 10.30 15.30
C ARG A 670 -5.49 8.81 14.97
N TYR A 671 -4.47 8.42 14.23
CA TYR A 671 -4.15 7.03 13.92
C TYR A 671 -2.90 6.60 14.68
N VAL A 672 -2.93 5.42 15.28
CA VAL A 672 -1.77 4.75 15.87
C VAL A 672 -1.81 3.29 15.45
N PHE A 673 -0.72 2.78 14.92
CA PHE A 673 -0.57 1.38 14.53
C PHE A 673 0.37 0.67 15.49
N ASN A 674 -0.04 -0.50 15.95
CA ASN A 674 0.79 -1.43 16.71
C ASN A 674 1.09 -2.59 15.78
N ASP A 675 2.34 -2.70 15.34
CA ASP A 675 2.73 -3.66 14.33
C ASP A 675 2.76 -5.10 14.87
N ASN A 676 3.27 -5.34 16.07
CA ASN A 676 3.33 -6.68 16.67
C ASN A 676 1.94 -7.30 16.86
N LYS A 677 0.96 -6.48 17.24
CA LYS A 677 -0.44 -6.90 17.44
C LYS A 677 -1.28 -6.74 16.17
N LYS A 678 -0.72 -6.18 15.10
CA LYS A 678 -1.44 -5.78 13.87
C LYS A 678 -2.75 -5.05 14.21
N ARG A 679 -2.63 -4.02 15.06
CA ARG A 679 -3.77 -3.30 15.65
C ARG A 679 -3.75 -1.83 15.28
N ALA A 680 -4.86 -1.35 14.73
CA ALA A 680 -5.07 0.06 14.44
C ALA A 680 -5.93 0.70 15.54
N THR A 681 -5.45 1.81 16.09
CA THR A 681 -6.20 2.66 17.02
C THR A 681 -6.58 3.95 16.35
N LEU A 682 -7.89 4.20 16.22
CA LEU A 682 -8.46 5.44 15.72
C LEU A 682 -9.00 6.24 16.90
N ALA A 683 -8.43 7.39 17.20
CA ALA A 683 -8.73 8.17 18.39
C ALA A 683 -9.22 9.59 18.05
N SER A 684 -10.38 9.94 18.61
CA SER A 684 -10.92 11.29 18.67
C SER A 684 -10.79 11.83 20.10
N ARG A 685 -11.16 13.10 20.35
CA ARG A 685 -11.06 13.72 21.68
C ARG A 685 -11.83 13.01 22.80
N LYS A 686 -12.81 12.16 22.48
CA LYS A 686 -13.72 11.56 23.48
C LYS A 686 -13.83 10.03 23.41
N THR A 687 -13.37 9.43 22.32
CA THR A 687 -13.60 8.02 22.01
C THR A 687 -12.42 7.53 21.18
N TYR A 688 -11.97 6.31 21.45
CA TYR A 688 -11.03 5.59 20.60
C TYR A 688 -11.61 4.23 20.22
N TYR A 689 -11.18 3.73 19.07
CA TYR A 689 -11.55 2.43 18.53
C TYR A 689 -10.27 1.65 18.28
N GLN A 690 -10.19 0.42 18.78
CA GLN A 690 -9.06 -0.48 18.53
C GLN A 690 -9.53 -1.67 17.69
N PHE A 691 -9.06 -1.72 16.45
CA PHE A 691 -9.29 -2.82 15.52
C PHE A 691 -8.03 -3.67 15.47
N THR A 692 -8.17 -4.96 15.75
CA THR A 692 -7.06 -5.92 15.65
C THR A 692 -7.34 -6.80 14.44
N ALA A 693 -6.34 -7.00 13.58
CA ALA A 693 -6.44 -7.90 12.43
C ALA A 693 -6.98 -9.27 12.85
N PHE A 694 -7.80 -9.86 11.99
CA PHE A 694 -8.42 -11.18 12.15
C PHE A 694 -9.44 -11.31 13.30
N GLN A 695 -9.73 -10.22 14.05
CA GLN A 695 -10.76 -10.23 15.08
C GLN A 695 -12.11 -9.71 14.56
N SER A 696 -13.19 -10.41 14.93
CA SER A 696 -14.58 -10.00 14.67
C SER A 696 -15.14 -9.04 15.74
N SER A 697 -14.26 -8.32 16.42
CA SER A 697 -14.63 -7.38 17.48
C SER A 697 -13.72 -6.18 17.53
N VAL A 698 -14.26 -5.05 17.98
CA VAL A 698 -13.56 -3.78 18.19
C VAL A 698 -13.71 -3.35 19.65
N ILE A 699 -12.66 -2.77 20.21
CA ILE A 699 -12.70 -2.17 21.55
C ILE A 699 -12.98 -0.68 21.40
N ARG A 700 -14.07 -0.20 22.01
CA ARG A 700 -14.46 1.20 22.06
C ARG A 700 -14.19 1.79 23.45
N GLY A 701 -13.25 2.71 23.51
CA GLY A 701 -12.90 3.46 24.71
C GLY A 701 -13.75 4.72 24.93
N PRO A 702 -13.75 5.29 26.15
CA PRO A 702 -12.83 5.00 27.25
C PRO A 702 -13.30 3.89 28.21
N GLU A 703 -14.52 3.36 28.04
CA GLU A 703 -15.07 2.30 28.91
C GLU A 703 -14.69 0.87 28.46
N GLU A 704 -13.81 0.76 27.45
CA GLU A 704 -13.34 -0.50 26.85
C GLU A 704 -14.48 -1.47 26.49
N GLN A 705 -15.55 -0.93 25.91
CA GLN A 705 -16.69 -1.72 25.48
C GLN A 705 -16.30 -2.54 24.24
N LYS A 706 -16.49 -3.85 24.32
CA LYS A 706 -16.29 -4.75 23.18
C LYS A 706 -17.54 -4.78 22.30
N GLU A 707 -17.42 -4.27 21.08
CA GLU A 707 -18.47 -4.28 20.07
C GLU A 707 -18.18 -5.36 19.03
N LYS A 708 -19.22 -5.98 18.47
CA LYS A 708 -19.10 -7.02 17.45
C LYS A 708 -19.07 -6.39 16.06
N LEU A 709 -18.14 -6.83 15.22
CA LEU A 709 -18.09 -6.48 13.80
C LEU A 709 -18.94 -7.45 12.98
N SER A 710 -19.42 -7.01 11.81
CA SER A 710 -20.09 -7.86 10.83
C SER A 710 -19.21 -9.00 10.36
N PHE A 711 -17.92 -8.69 10.16
CA PHE A 711 -16.86 -9.60 9.73
C PHE A 711 -15.56 -9.28 10.45
N ALA A 712 -14.63 -10.25 10.45
CA ALA A 712 -13.30 -10.03 11.00
C ALA A 712 -12.59 -8.88 10.30
N ALA A 713 -11.84 -8.07 11.05
CA ALA A 713 -11.00 -7.05 10.44
C ALA A 713 -9.93 -7.70 9.55
N GLY A 714 -9.76 -7.19 8.33
CA GLY A 714 -8.77 -7.68 7.39
C GLY A 714 -7.37 -7.11 7.66
N PHE A 715 -6.37 -7.60 6.93
CA PHE A 715 -5.00 -7.09 7.00
C PHE A 715 -4.35 -7.06 5.62
N LYS A 716 -3.74 -5.90 5.28
CA LYS A 716 -2.90 -5.70 4.09
C LYS A 716 -2.07 -4.43 4.27
N GLY A 717 -0.87 -4.55 4.81
CA GLY A 717 0.01 -3.46 5.27
C GLY A 717 -0.52 -2.71 6.50
N THR A 718 -1.84 -2.64 6.64
CA THR A 718 -2.60 -2.02 7.73
C THR A 718 -3.87 -2.84 8.01
N VAL A 719 -4.61 -2.49 9.06
CA VAL A 719 -5.91 -3.11 9.36
C VAL A 719 -6.98 -2.59 8.42
N TYR A 720 -7.81 -3.49 7.90
CA TYR A 720 -8.96 -3.19 7.05
C TYR A 720 -10.25 -3.36 7.85
N ILE A 721 -11.07 -2.30 7.90
CA ILE A 721 -12.30 -2.22 8.68
C ILE A 721 -13.50 -2.53 7.77
N PRO A 722 -14.44 -3.40 8.16
CA PRO A 722 -15.67 -3.63 7.39
C PRO A 722 -16.44 -2.35 7.08
N GLU A 723 -16.91 -2.20 5.83
CA GLU A 723 -17.57 -0.98 5.34
C GLU A 723 -18.77 -0.56 6.20
N ASP A 724 -19.56 -1.51 6.70
CA ASP A 724 -20.74 -1.20 7.51
C ASP A 724 -20.37 -0.48 8.81
N TYR A 725 -19.27 -0.89 9.45
CA TYR A 725 -18.75 -0.21 10.64
C TYR A 725 -18.14 1.16 10.29
N VAL A 726 -17.44 1.24 9.16
CA VAL A 726 -16.86 2.51 8.66
C VAL A 726 -17.97 3.54 8.41
N LYS A 727 -19.02 3.13 7.71
CA LYS A 727 -20.21 3.95 7.43
C LYS A 727 -20.93 4.39 8.69
N GLN A 728 -21.09 3.49 9.66
CA GLN A 728 -21.81 3.78 10.90
C GLN A 728 -21.06 4.78 11.79
N GLU A 729 -19.76 4.57 12.03
CA GLU A 729 -19.02 5.31 13.06
C GLU A 729 -18.18 6.48 12.50
N PHE A 730 -17.74 6.40 11.24
CA PHE A 730 -16.86 7.39 10.61
C PHE A 730 -17.54 8.20 9.50
N GLY A 731 -18.73 7.79 9.06
CA GLY A 731 -19.57 8.57 8.13
C GLY A 731 -19.08 8.57 6.68
N CYS A 732 -18.30 7.57 6.27
CA CYS A 732 -17.85 7.38 4.89
C CYS A 732 -18.20 5.98 4.37
N GLU A 733 -18.32 5.84 3.06
CA GLU A 733 -18.66 4.59 2.37
C GLU A 733 -17.52 4.16 1.44
N VAL A 734 -17.46 2.87 1.10
CA VAL A 734 -16.43 2.34 0.21
C VAL A 734 -17.02 2.20 -1.19
N TYR A 735 -16.49 2.97 -2.13
CA TYR A 735 -16.81 2.81 -3.54
C TYR A 735 -15.71 2.02 -4.24
N ASP A 736 -16.13 0.89 -4.81
CA ASP A 736 -15.31 0.06 -5.68
C ASP A 736 -15.15 0.74 -7.04
N ILE A 737 -13.91 0.86 -7.53
CA ILE A 737 -13.64 1.36 -8.88
C ILE A 737 -13.48 0.13 -9.79
N PRO A 738 -14.48 -0.23 -10.60
CA PRO A 738 -14.46 -1.49 -11.34
C PRO A 738 -13.29 -1.56 -12.31
N GLY A 739 -12.80 -2.78 -12.55
CA GLY A 739 -11.68 -3.02 -13.47
C GLY A 739 -10.30 -2.61 -12.98
N THR A 740 -10.18 -1.89 -11.85
CA THR A 740 -8.88 -1.34 -11.40
C THR A 740 -8.24 -2.07 -10.21
N GLY A 741 -9.03 -2.82 -9.43
CA GLY A 741 -8.56 -3.39 -8.16
C GLY A 741 -8.38 -2.35 -7.03
N TYR A 742 -8.81 -1.11 -7.24
CA TYR A 742 -8.78 -0.02 -6.26
C TYR A 742 -10.19 0.38 -5.81
N CYS A 743 -10.26 1.01 -4.65
CA CYS A 743 -11.44 1.57 -4.03
C CYS A 743 -11.14 3.01 -3.57
N ILE A 744 -12.20 3.78 -3.28
CA ILE A 744 -12.12 5.11 -2.66
C ILE A 744 -13.12 5.23 -1.50
N LEU A 745 -12.79 6.11 -0.55
CA LEU A 745 -13.77 6.57 0.44
C LEU A 745 -14.60 7.70 -0.14
N ILE A 746 -15.91 7.63 0.05
CA ILE A 746 -16.86 8.64 -0.43
C ILE A 746 -17.86 9.04 0.66
N ASP A 747 -18.46 10.21 0.48
CA ASP A 747 -19.65 10.66 1.18
C ASP A 747 -20.70 11.17 0.16
N GLN A 748 -21.81 11.72 0.68
CA GLN A 748 -22.88 12.23 -0.17
C GLN A 748 -22.43 13.42 -1.04
N ASP A 749 -21.58 14.31 -0.52
CA ASP A 749 -21.13 15.49 -1.25
C ASP A 749 -20.23 15.07 -2.43
N ILE A 750 -19.36 14.08 -2.22
CA ILE A 750 -18.53 13.47 -3.27
C ILE A 750 -19.41 12.78 -4.31
N THR A 751 -20.43 12.03 -3.87
CA THR A 751 -21.35 11.30 -4.75
C THR A 751 -22.12 12.25 -5.67
N ASP A 752 -22.69 13.31 -5.11
CA ASP A 752 -23.44 14.31 -5.87
C ASP A 752 -22.55 14.99 -6.91
N LYS A 753 -21.31 15.30 -6.55
CA LYS A 753 -20.34 15.93 -7.43
C LYS A 753 -19.78 14.97 -8.49
N ALA A 754 -19.62 13.69 -8.17
CA ALA A 754 -19.25 12.65 -9.13
C ALA A 754 -20.33 12.48 -10.20
N ALA A 755 -21.61 12.58 -9.82
CA ALA A 755 -22.71 12.59 -10.78
C ALA A 755 -22.63 13.79 -11.72
N GLU A 756 -22.30 14.99 -11.24
CA GLU A 756 -22.07 16.17 -12.10
C GLU A 756 -20.92 15.94 -13.09
N VAL A 757 -19.82 15.29 -12.66
CA VAL A 757 -18.70 14.93 -13.54
C VAL A 757 -19.14 13.93 -14.62
N CYS A 758 -19.88 12.88 -14.22
CA CYS A 758 -20.42 11.88 -15.15
C CYS A 758 -21.36 12.52 -16.18
N ASP A 759 -22.30 13.36 -15.73
CA ASP A 759 -23.23 14.09 -16.60
C ASP A 759 -22.48 15.00 -17.57
N ALA A 760 -21.44 15.71 -17.12
CA ALA A 760 -20.63 16.57 -17.97
C ALA A 760 -19.84 15.79 -19.03
N LEU A 761 -19.39 14.57 -18.72
CA LEU A 761 -18.77 13.68 -19.69
C LEU A 761 -19.83 13.16 -20.69
N LEU A 762 -21.01 12.76 -20.22
CA LEU A 762 -22.11 12.29 -21.08
C LEU A 762 -22.61 13.37 -22.05
N GLU A 763 -22.82 14.61 -21.60
CA GLU A 763 -23.26 15.74 -22.44
C GLU A 763 -22.28 16.08 -23.58
N LYS A 764 -21.03 15.65 -23.46
CA LYS A 764 -19.94 15.89 -24.42
C LYS A 764 -19.68 14.69 -25.35
N GLY A 765 -20.13 13.50 -24.95
CA GLY A 765 -20.07 12.27 -25.74
C GLY A 765 -21.28 12.06 -26.69
N GLU A 766 -22.34 12.86 -26.54
CA GLU A 766 -23.44 13.02 -27.52
C GLU A 766 -23.07 13.91 -28.72
#